data_AF-A0A1V9Z5I7-F1
#
_entry.id   AF-A0A1V9Z5I7-F1
#
_cell.length_a   1.000
_cell.length_b   1.000
_cell.length_c   1.000
_cell.angle_alpha   90.00
_cell.angle_beta   90.00
_cell.angle_gamma   90.00
#
_symmetry.space_group_name_H-M   'P 1'
#
loop_
_entity.id
_entity.type
_entity.pdbx_description
1 polymer ?
#
loop_
_entity_poly.entity_id
_entity_poly.type
_entity_poly.pdbx_seq_one_letter_code
_entity_poly.pdbx_strand_id
1 'polypeptide(L)'
;LSLMIALDEVEWQEEESEKEDDIDARHRLSSVDHRLSTDPTVPVLIAAPSNVEYQDTEDGSTVDEEQSIKSPTSSLPPKQVDYFIVNQMENNPLFASNPRKEDRLRIEVFTYQGMIRVKSIFQMNRRFTFRISDMQLIMLEKEYLRWHFPYRSDLVLQFLDEETKLQFCKLIQAYLKTLDPSTKLKRTLPLVPFLRGEIKMHSQHFPAVCLTSLGEFAWRGLVLVTNYRVLMVPFEIAPIVEIPLFSILTVTRETSFGYRTPFLMLTSKDVRTLRLDVTPDERLLTLQHIIVKLSECTQKYQSAFVAENTRDSVLTLQVPHFSFSYTMTSVTPETNGWKFAAIENEYARQGLVPEANPLLQLVDNTDGSICGSYPSKIIFPASMSMDDVLAAVNFRAKNRVPVITWQHPRNHSVLTRSSQPLLGRLLTSHSCAIDEGLIAFYKELSTKSSSSLYIFDARKVKAAKGNRIMGKGGVETAGQYNGAIINHLNIANMYKMQTSYQALLKLCLAPEQDKSWWSALEGTRWFEHLQLIIDGSVKIARVLEFEGASVLVHCSDGWDRTCQLVSLAQIMLDPYFRTIQGFAALVEKDWLAFGHKFMERLGGNRSKDPTRSKMSPIFLQFLDAVYQLTEQFPTAFEYNERCLVHIANSLTSGLYGTFLYDNILQRATANAASKTVSVWTSLLVSPHLFTNTEYVARPDPLWPWPGHQALKLWSGYFFQHHEVHAHNHIDEEEQGKV
;
A
#
# COMPACT_ATOMS: atom_id res chain seq x y z
N LEU A 1 -4.17 45.60 8.02
CA LEU A 1 -2.72 45.28 8.08
C LEU A 1 -2.39 44.46 9.33
N SER A 2 -2.69 44.94 10.55
CA SER A 2 -2.48 44.17 11.79
C SER A 2 -3.31 42.87 11.90
N LEU A 3 -4.50 42.82 11.29
CA LEU A 3 -5.30 41.59 11.19
C LEU A 3 -4.77 40.59 10.14
N MET A 4 -3.99 41.07 9.16
CA MET A 4 -3.26 40.18 8.23
C MET A 4 -2.02 39.62 8.91
N ILE A 5 -1.31 40.45 9.69
CA ILE A 5 -0.14 40.03 10.49
C ILE A 5 -0.54 38.99 11.54
N ALA A 6 -1.71 39.15 12.19
CA ALA A 6 -2.21 38.18 13.17
C ALA A 6 -2.69 36.85 12.56
N LEU A 7 -3.14 36.84 11.29
CA LEU A 7 -3.46 35.60 10.58
C LEU A 7 -2.19 34.90 10.05
N ASP A 8 -1.17 35.69 9.67
CA ASP A 8 0.16 35.18 9.31
C ASP A 8 0.89 34.57 10.52
N GLU A 9 0.71 35.10 11.75
CA GLU A 9 1.29 34.53 12.99
C GLU A 9 0.71 33.16 13.38
N VAL A 10 -0.54 32.86 13.02
CA VAL A 10 -1.17 31.55 13.28
C VAL A 10 -0.70 30.48 12.29
N GLU A 11 -0.46 30.82 11.03
CA GLU A 11 0.21 29.91 10.06
C GLU A 11 1.72 29.75 10.36
N TRP A 12 2.36 30.75 10.99
CA TRP A 12 3.78 30.73 11.36
C TRP A 12 4.12 29.70 12.46
N GLN A 13 3.22 29.43 13.40
CA GLN A 13 3.44 28.38 14.40
C GLN A 13 3.42 26.95 13.80
N GLU A 14 2.79 26.73 12.65
CA GLU A 14 2.84 25.44 11.95
C GLU A 14 4.18 25.25 11.21
N GLU A 15 4.77 26.32 10.64
CA GLU A 15 6.06 26.28 9.94
C GLU A 15 7.29 26.25 10.89
N GLU A 16 7.16 26.68 12.15
CA GLU A 16 8.28 26.69 13.09
C GLU A 16 8.76 25.28 13.49
N SER A 17 7.91 24.26 13.29
CA SER A 17 8.29 22.85 13.41
C SER A 17 9.34 22.39 12.38
N GLU A 18 9.57 23.14 11.29
CA GLU A 18 10.64 22.89 10.31
C GLU A 18 12.01 23.40 10.77
N LYS A 19 12.11 24.24 11.82
CA LYS A 19 13.34 24.98 12.16
C LYS A 19 14.36 24.22 13.02
N GLU A 20 13.95 23.25 13.85
CA GLU A 20 14.90 22.59 14.76
C GLU A 20 15.72 21.47 14.09
N ASP A 21 15.28 20.93 12.96
CA ASP A 21 15.86 19.70 12.39
C ASP A 21 17.05 19.94 11.43
N ASP A 22 17.22 21.15 10.87
CA ASP A 22 18.31 21.43 9.91
C ASP A 22 19.66 21.74 10.61
N ILE A 23 19.62 22.05 11.92
CA ILE A 23 20.81 22.32 12.73
C ILE A 23 21.43 21.01 13.25
N ASP A 24 20.63 19.98 13.54
CA ASP A 24 21.14 18.70 14.08
C ASP A 24 21.76 17.79 13.00
N ALA A 25 21.40 17.99 11.72
CA ALA A 25 21.99 17.26 10.59
C ALA A 25 23.42 17.70 10.27
N ARG A 26 23.77 18.97 10.53
CA ARG A 26 25.14 19.49 10.29
C ARG A 26 26.14 19.07 11.36
N HIS A 27 25.69 18.72 12.56
CA HIS A 27 26.60 18.30 13.65
C HIS A 27 27.00 16.82 13.64
N ARG A 28 26.39 15.98 12.79
CA ARG A 28 26.70 14.53 12.72
C ARG A 28 27.64 14.12 11.58
N LEU A 29 28.09 15.05 10.76
CA LEU A 29 28.94 14.78 9.58
C LEU A 29 30.44 15.07 9.78
N SER A 30 30.89 15.44 10.99
CA SER A 30 32.28 15.86 11.22
C SER A 30 33.11 14.99 12.18
N SER A 31 32.70 13.75 12.50
CA SER A 31 33.53 12.90 13.38
C SER A 31 33.42 11.39 13.11
N VAL A 32 34.05 10.92 12.04
CA VAL A 32 34.57 9.54 12.01
C VAL A 32 35.93 9.55 11.32
N ASP A 33 36.97 9.67 12.14
CA ASP A 33 38.37 9.51 11.75
C ASP A 33 38.73 8.04 11.52
N HIS A 34 39.61 7.82 10.55
CA HIS A 34 40.21 6.56 10.13
C HIS A 34 40.94 5.82 11.26
N ARG A 35 40.70 4.50 11.38
CA ARG A 35 41.76 3.51 11.67
C ARG A 35 41.52 2.19 10.92
N LEU A 36 42.36 1.98 9.92
CA LEU A 36 42.63 0.68 9.28
C LEU A 36 43.46 -0.19 10.23
N SER A 37 43.13 -1.48 10.34
CA SER A 37 44.05 -2.52 10.78
C SER A 37 43.72 -3.81 10.05
N THR A 38 44.71 -4.27 9.29
CA THR A 38 44.85 -5.54 8.56
C THR A 38 45.18 -6.69 9.51
N ASP A 39 44.52 -7.85 9.38
CA ASP A 39 45.10 -9.18 9.02
C ASP A 39 44.09 -10.34 9.30
N PRO A 40 44.27 -11.55 8.71
CA PRO A 40 43.18 -12.42 8.29
C PRO A 40 43.21 -13.78 9.03
N THR A 41 42.40 -14.72 8.52
CA THR A 41 42.37 -16.17 8.77
C THR A 41 41.49 -16.66 9.92
N VAL A 42 40.52 -17.53 9.57
CA VAL A 42 40.28 -18.90 10.08
C VAL A 42 38.94 -19.42 9.49
N PRO A 43 38.80 -20.71 9.15
CA PRO A 43 38.03 -21.19 8.00
C PRO A 43 36.59 -21.60 8.30
N VAL A 44 35.80 -21.62 7.23
CA VAL A 44 34.41 -22.08 7.15
C VAL A 44 34.37 -23.61 7.12
N LEU A 45 33.67 -24.23 8.08
CA LEU A 45 33.29 -25.65 8.05
C LEU A 45 31.82 -25.77 7.66
N ILE A 46 31.58 -26.30 6.47
CA ILE A 46 30.29 -26.74 5.94
C ILE A 46 30.06 -28.17 6.42
N ALA A 47 28.94 -28.43 7.10
CA ALA A 47 28.46 -29.77 7.38
C ALA A 47 27.09 -29.96 6.71
N ALA A 48 27.04 -30.82 5.69
CA ALA A 48 25.83 -31.35 5.08
C ALA A 48 25.25 -32.48 5.97
N PRO A 49 23.92 -32.65 6.05
CA PRO A 49 23.35 -33.86 6.60
C PRO A 49 23.32 -34.98 5.56
N SER A 50 23.68 -36.15 6.07
CA SER A 50 23.95 -37.43 5.41
C SER A 50 22.70 -38.12 4.86
N ASN A 51 22.92 -38.81 3.75
CA ASN A 51 22.07 -39.85 3.18
C ASN A 51 21.69 -40.92 4.22
N VAL A 52 20.44 -41.36 4.19
CA VAL A 52 20.04 -42.68 4.71
C VAL A 52 19.33 -43.42 3.58
N GLU A 53 19.95 -44.54 3.23
CA GLU A 53 19.55 -45.50 2.20
C GLU A 53 18.24 -46.22 2.55
N TYR A 54 17.43 -46.46 1.53
CA TYR A 54 16.32 -47.41 1.57
C TYR A 54 16.89 -48.83 1.45
N GLN A 55 16.52 -49.72 2.37
CA GLN A 55 16.71 -51.16 2.21
C GLN A 55 15.40 -51.80 1.74
N ASP A 56 15.45 -52.33 0.53
CA ASP A 56 14.50 -53.29 -0.02
C ASP A 56 14.56 -54.60 0.78
N THR A 57 13.38 -55.14 1.10
CA THR A 57 13.22 -56.57 1.33
C THR A 57 11.97 -57.02 0.58
N GLU A 58 12.20 -57.66 -0.57
CA GLU A 58 11.25 -58.57 -1.20
C GLU A 58 11.18 -59.85 -0.35
N ASP A 59 9.97 -60.34 -0.10
CA ASP A 59 9.71 -61.77 -0.10
C ASP A 59 8.26 -62.02 -0.52
N GLY A 60 8.10 -62.76 -1.61
CA GLY A 60 6.81 -63.09 -2.20
C GLY A 60 6.25 -64.39 -1.65
N SER A 61 4.91 -64.50 -1.61
CA SER A 61 4.21 -65.72 -2.03
C SER A 61 2.72 -65.45 -2.27
N THR A 62 2.30 -65.93 -3.42
CA THR A 62 0.96 -66.02 -4.03
C THR A 62 -0.07 -66.74 -3.17
N VAL A 63 -1.37 -66.37 -3.26
CA VAL A 63 -2.51 -67.25 -3.62
C VAL A 63 -3.74 -66.37 -3.92
N ASP A 64 -4.42 -66.68 -5.03
CA ASP A 64 -5.71 -66.14 -5.50
C ASP A 64 -6.87 -66.40 -4.53
N GLU A 65 -7.81 -65.43 -4.40
CA GLU A 65 -9.25 -65.73 -4.29
C GLU A 65 -10.10 -64.47 -4.55
N GLU A 66 -10.78 -64.46 -5.70
CA GLU A 66 -11.92 -63.58 -5.97
C GLU A 66 -13.06 -63.91 -5.00
N GLN A 67 -13.39 -62.98 -4.10
CA GLN A 67 -14.72 -62.95 -3.47
C GLN A 67 -15.30 -61.54 -3.47
N SER A 68 -16.38 -61.42 -4.25
CA SER A 68 -17.42 -60.40 -4.21
C SER A 68 -17.82 -60.01 -2.79
N ILE A 69 -17.51 -58.77 -2.37
CA ILE A 69 -18.12 -58.15 -1.19
C ILE A 69 -18.96 -56.96 -1.65
N LYS A 70 -20.27 -57.14 -1.53
CA LYS A 70 -21.31 -56.13 -1.74
C LYS A 70 -21.04 -54.88 -0.91
N SER A 71 -21.11 -53.71 -1.53
CA SER A 71 -21.18 -52.41 -0.87
C SER A 71 -22.34 -52.38 0.13
N PRO A 72 -22.12 -52.05 1.42
CA PRO A 72 -23.23 -51.66 2.28
C PRO A 72 -23.63 -50.25 1.89
N THR A 73 -24.80 -50.12 1.28
CA THR A 73 -25.54 -48.86 1.20
C THR A 73 -25.82 -48.37 2.62
N SER A 74 -24.94 -47.52 3.17
CA SER A 74 -25.29 -46.69 4.33
C SER A 74 -25.98 -45.43 3.81
N SER A 75 -27.30 -45.44 3.87
CA SER A 75 -28.08 -44.22 3.74
C SER A 75 -27.60 -43.22 4.79
N LEU A 76 -27.10 -42.06 4.36
CA LEU A 76 -26.81 -40.93 5.24
C LEU A 76 -28.03 -40.64 6.13
N PRO A 77 -27.84 -40.43 7.45
CA PRO A 77 -28.95 -40.13 8.34
C PRO A 77 -29.63 -38.81 7.91
N PRO A 78 -30.94 -38.65 8.16
CA PRO A 78 -31.68 -37.44 7.76
C PRO A 78 -31.05 -36.17 8.36
N LYS A 79 -31.09 -35.07 7.60
CA LYS A 79 -30.60 -33.73 8.02
C LYS A 79 -31.49 -33.18 9.15
N GLN A 80 -31.31 -33.69 10.37
CA GLN A 80 -32.00 -33.20 11.57
C GLN A 80 -31.18 -32.07 12.21
N VAL A 81 -31.84 -30.96 12.52
CA VAL A 81 -31.27 -29.84 13.28
C VAL A 81 -32.07 -29.71 14.57
N ASP A 82 -31.41 -29.93 15.70
CA ASP A 82 -32.04 -29.81 17.01
C ASP A 82 -31.85 -28.40 17.57
N TYR A 83 -32.87 -27.88 18.26
CA TYR A 83 -32.89 -26.50 18.75
C TYR A 83 -33.02 -26.45 20.28
N PHE A 84 -32.20 -25.61 20.91
CA PHE A 84 -32.26 -25.36 22.35
C PHE A 84 -32.22 -23.85 22.63
N ILE A 85 -32.97 -23.40 23.63
CA ILE A 85 -32.93 -22.02 24.11
C ILE A 85 -32.30 -22.03 25.50
N VAL A 86 -31.30 -21.17 25.71
CA VAL A 86 -30.54 -21.08 26.95
C VAL A 86 -30.28 -19.62 27.32
N ASN A 87 -29.98 -19.37 28.59
CA ASN A 87 -29.42 -18.09 29.03
C ASN A 87 -27.90 -18.24 29.18
N GLN A 88 -27.13 -17.27 28.65
CA GLN A 88 -25.70 -17.19 28.91
C GLN A 88 -25.44 -16.55 30.28
N MET A 89 -24.63 -17.19 31.11
CA MET A 89 -24.21 -16.62 32.41
C MET A 89 -22.77 -16.12 32.30
N GLU A 90 -22.54 -14.86 32.64
CA GLU A 90 -21.17 -14.32 32.78
C GLU A 90 -20.56 -14.83 34.09
N ASN A 91 -19.41 -15.51 33.98
CA ASN A 91 -18.48 -15.85 35.07
C ASN A 91 -19.10 -16.34 36.40
N ASN A 92 -19.21 -17.68 36.50
CA ASN A 92 -19.51 -18.47 37.70
C ASN A 92 -20.99 -18.43 38.19
N PRO A 93 -21.74 -19.54 38.02
CA PRO A 93 -23.16 -19.60 38.42
C PRO A 93 -23.37 -19.55 39.95
N LEU A 94 -22.30 -19.71 40.74
CA LEU A 94 -22.37 -19.58 42.20
C LEU A 94 -22.48 -18.12 42.68
N PHE A 95 -22.24 -17.13 41.81
CA PHE A 95 -22.18 -15.71 42.18
C PHE A 95 -22.90 -14.75 41.22
N ALA A 96 -23.75 -15.23 40.31
CA ALA A 96 -24.39 -14.39 39.30
C ALA A 96 -25.82 -13.96 39.69
N SER A 97 -26.14 -12.68 39.45
CA SER A 97 -27.50 -12.14 39.46
C SER A 97 -28.36 -12.77 38.35
N ASN A 98 -29.69 -12.68 38.47
CA ASN A 98 -30.62 -13.23 37.48
C ASN A 98 -30.26 -12.80 36.04
N PRO A 99 -30.23 -13.74 35.07
CA PRO A 99 -29.86 -13.46 33.68
C PRO A 99 -30.80 -12.43 33.04
N ARG A 100 -30.26 -11.50 32.27
CA ARG A 100 -31.06 -10.48 31.56
C ARG A 100 -31.73 -11.13 30.35
N LYS A 101 -32.88 -10.59 29.92
CA LYS A 101 -33.58 -11.07 28.69
C LYS A 101 -32.67 -11.05 27.45
N GLU A 102 -31.72 -10.12 27.42
CA GLU A 102 -30.74 -9.91 26.33
C GLU A 102 -29.71 -11.05 26.22
N ASP A 103 -29.54 -11.87 27.27
CA ASP A 103 -28.57 -12.97 27.34
C ASP A 103 -29.10 -14.30 26.77
N ARG A 104 -30.29 -14.27 26.15
CA ARG A 104 -30.93 -15.45 25.55
C ARG A 104 -30.25 -15.86 24.24
N LEU A 105 -29.81 -17.11 24.20
CA LEU A 105 -29.17 -17.73 23.05
C LEU A 105 -30.04 -18.85 22.48
N ARG A 106 -30.03 -18.97 21.15
CA ARG A 106 -30.53 -20.11 20.40
C ARG A 106 -29.35 -20.98 19.98
N ILE A 107 -29.35 -22.23 20.42
CA ILE A 107 -28.40 -23.26 20.01
C ILE A 107 -29.06 -24.11 18.92
N GLU A 108 -28.39 -24.25 17.79
CA GLU A 108 -28.75 -25.13 16.68
C GLU A 108 -27.67 -26.22 16.61
N VAL A 109 -28.05 -27.49 16.80
CA VAL A 109 -27.13 -28.63 16.75
C VAL A 109 -27.31 -29.37 15.43
N PHE A 110 -26.26 -29.37 14.63
CA PHE A 110 -26.17 -30.05 13.34
C PHE A 110 -25.35 -31.33 13.51
N THR A 111 -25.95 -32.40 14.03
CA THR A 111 -25.26 -33.66 14.32
C THR A 111 -24.66 -34.30 13.06
N TYR A 112 -25.35 -34.19 11.91
CA TYR A 112 -24.84 -34.67 10.61
C TYR A 112 -23.59 -33.91 10.10
N GLN A 113 -23.37 -32.68 10.59
CA GLN A 113 -22.19 -31.86 10.29
C GLN A 113 -21.18 -31.83 11.46
N GLY A 114 -21.55 -32.40 12.61
CA GLY A 114 -20.76 -32.27 13.83
C GLY A 114 -20.61 -30.86 14.35
N MET A 115 -21.58 -29.97 14.07
CA MET A 115 -21.49 -28.55 14.38
C MET A 115 -22.56 -28.10 15.37
N ILE A 116 -22.23 -27.13 16.19
CA ILE A 116 -23.17 -26.35 16.99
C ILE A 116 -23.06 -24.90 16.54
N ARG A 117 -24.20 -24.28 16.30
CA ARG A 117 -24.30 -22.85 16.04
C ARG A 117 -25.09 -22.20 17.16
N VAL A 118 -24.59 -21.08 17.65
CA VAL A 118 -25.21 -20.31 18.71
C VAL A 118 -25.50 -18.91 18.17
N LYS A 119 -26.74 -18.45 18.33
CA LYS A 119 -27.21 -17.13 17.91
C LYS A 119 -27.82 -16.41 19.10
N SER A 120 -27.48 -15.14 19.32
CA SER A 120 -28.28 -14.32 20.24
C SER A 120 -29.67 -14.10 19.66
N ILE A 121 -30.69 -14.18 20.52
CA ILE A 121 -32.09 -13.95 20.12
C ILE A 121 -32.37 -12.45 19.95
N PHE A 122 -31.67 -11.59 20.69
CA PHE A 122 -31.91 -10.14 20.71
C PHE A 122 -30.81 -9.34 20.01
N GLN A 123 -29.58 -9.85 19.94
CA GLN A 123 -28.45 -9.21 19.25
C GLN A 123 -28.11 -9.99 17.97
N MET A 124 -28.80 -9.69 16.86
CA MET A 124 -28.70 -10.48 15.61
C MET A 124 -27.26 -10.68 15.09
N ASN A 125 -26.33 -9.76 15.38
CA ASN A 125 -24.92 -9.83 14.95
C ASN A 125 -24.06 -10.78 15.80
N ARG A 126 -24.56 -11.32 16.92
CA ARG A 126 -23.84 -12.30 17.74
C ARG A 126 -24.19 -13.72 17.34
N ARG A 127 -23.41 -14.27 16.41
CA ARG A 127 -23.44 -15.67 16.02
C ARG A 127 -22.05 -16.28 16.12
N PHE A 128 -21.94 -17.48 16.68
CA PHE A 128 -20.71 -18.26 16.60
C PHE A 128 -21.04 -19.73 16.33
N THR A 129 -20.18 -20.39 15.56
CA THR A 129 -20.31 -21.81 15.23
C THR A 129 -19.05 -22.52 15.72
N PHE A 130 -19.15 -23.77 16.16
CA PHE A 130 -18.00 -24.58 16.54
C PHE A 130 -18.34 -26.06 16.40
N ARG A 131 -17.33 -26.93 16.30
CA ARG A 131 -17.58 -28.38 16.22
C ARG A 131 -17.89 -28.97 17.58
N ILE A 132 -18.79 -29.95 17.61
CA ILE A 132 -19.14 -30.69 18.83
C ILE A 132 -17.90 -31.34 19.47
N SER A 133 -16.93 -31.78 18.66
CA SER A 133 -15.67 -32.39 19.10
C SER A 133 -14.71 -31.42 19.83
N ASP A 134 -14.95 -30.11 19.76
CA ASP A 134 -14.05 -29.09 20.32
C ASP A 134 -14.40 -28.69 21.74
N MET A 135 -15.51 -29.20 22.27
CA MET A 135 -15.98 -28.88 23.62
C MET A 135 -16.02 -30.11 24.52
N GLN A 136 -15.76 -29.89 25.79
CA GLN A 136 -16.06 -30.83 26.85
C GLN A 136 -17.24 -30.33 27.65
N LEU A 137 -18.22 -31.20 27.87
CA LEU A 137 -19.37 -30.90 28.70
C LEU A 137 -19.01 -31.17 30.17
N ILE A 138 -19.02 -30.13 30.98
CA ILE A 138 -18.89 -30.21 32.43
C ILE A 138 -20.28 -29.95 33.01
N MET A 139 -20.88 -30.99 33.57
CA MET A 139 -22.17 -30.87 34.26
C MET A 139 -21.99 -30.08 35.54
N LEU A 140 -22.80 -29.05 35.73
CA LEU A 140 -22.89 -28.31 36.98
C LEU A 140 -24.21 -28.68 37.69
N GLU A 141 -24.37 -28.23 38.93
CA GLU A 141 -25.61 -28.45 39.70
C GLU A 141 -26.81 -27.83 39.00
N LYS A 142 -28.00 -28.46 39.10
CA LYS A 142 -29.26 -28.00 38.50
C LYS A 142 -29.10 -27.67 37.00
N GLU A 143 -29.90 -26.77 36.44
CA GLU A 143 -30.04 -26.47 35.00
C GLU A 143 -28.80 -25.91 34.30
N TYR A 144 -27.64 -25.96 34.94
CA TYR A 144 -26.40 -25.37 34.48
C TYR A 144 -25.49 -26.40 33.79
N LEU A 145 -24.93 -25.97 32.67
CA LEU A 145 -23.96 -26.73 31.89
C LEU A 145 -22.79 -25.83 31.54
N ARG A 146 -21.57 -26.28 31.83
CA ARG A 146 -20.36 -25.59 31.39
C ARG A 146 -19.80 -26.29 30.16
N TRP A 147 -19.61 -25.52 29.10
CA TRP A 147 -18.84 -25.93 27.94
C TRP A 147 -17.41 -25.48 28.13
N HIS A 148 -16.55 -26.45 28.40
CA HIS A 148 -15.12 -26.24 28.47
C HIS A 148 -14.51 -26.36 27.09
N PHE A 149 -13.60 -25.44 26.75
CA PHE A 149 -12.90 -25.46 25.48
C PHE A 149 -11.38 -25.38 25.71
N PRO A 150 -10.56 -26.16 24.98
CA PRO A 150 -9.10 -26.12 25.14
C PRO A 150 -8.46 -24.78 24.75
N TYR A 151 -9.10 -23.99 23.86
CA TYR A 151 -8.51 -22.82 23.22
C TYR A 151 -9.34 -21.52 23.36
N ARG A 152 -10.36 -21.49 24.25
CA ARG A 152 -11.16 -20.29 24.54
C ARG A 152 -11.74 -20.35 25.97
N SER A 153 -12.29 -19.24 26.44
CA SER A 153 -13.02 -19.18 27.71
C SER A 153 -14.25 -20.10 27.70
N ASP A 154 -14.47 -20.74 28.85
CA ASP A 154 -15.62 -21.59 29.10
C ASP A 154 -16.93 -20.82 28.98
N LEU A 155 -17.95 -21.48 28.45
CA LEU A 155 -19.30 -20.94 28.41
C LEU A 155 -20.14 -21.62 29.48
N VAL A 156 -20.74 -20.86 30.39
CA VAL A 156 -21.74 -21.40 31.33
C VAL A 156 -23.12 -21.05 30.81
N LEU A 157 -23.92 -22.09 30.59
CA LEU A 157 -25.27 -22.00 30.07
C LEU A 157 -26.27 -22.46 31.13
N GLN A 158 -27.36 -21.71 31.25
CA GLN A 158 -28.53 -22.11 32.00
C GLN A 158 -29.61 -22.57 31.01
N PHE A 159 -30.01 -23.85 31.10
CA PHE A 159 -31.12 -24.41 30.35
C PHE A 159 -32.46 -24.04 30.99
N LEU A 160 -33.56 -24.16 30.24
CA LEU A 160 -34.90 -23.87 30.77
C LEU A 160 -35.29 -24.81 31.92
N ASP A 161 -34.86 -26.07 31.83
CA ASP A 161 -35.09 -27.12 32.79
C ASP A 161 -34.02 -28.22 32.67
N GLU A 162 -33.95 -29.08 33.70
CA GLU A 162 -33.01 -30.19 33.77
C GLU A 162 -33.19 -31.21 32.65
N GLU A 163 -34.43 -31.42 32.20
CA GLU A 163 -34.75 -32.41 31.18
C GLU A 163 -34.15 -32.00 29.83
N THR A 164 -34.32 -30.75 29.44
CA THR A 164 -33.78 -30.14 28.23
C THR A 164 -32.25 -30.15 28.24
N LYS A 165 -31.62 -29.84 29.39
CA LYS A 165 -30.17 -29.96 29.56
C LYS A 165 -29.71 -31.40 29.31
N LEU A 166 -30.40 -32.38 29.90
CA LEU A 166 -30.04 -33.78 29.76
C LEU A 166 -30.24 -34.30 28.33
N GLN A 167 -31.29 -33.85 27.63
CA GLN A 167 -31.51 -34.12 26.21
C GLN A 167 -30.36 -33.59 25.35
N PHE A 168 -29.94 -32.34 25.58
CA PHE A 168 -28.78 -31.76 24.90
C PHE A 168 -27.51 -32.60 25.14
N CYS A 169 -27.21 -32.93 26.41
CA CYS A 169 -26.03 -33.73 26.74
C CYS A 169 -26.05 -35.12 26.08
N LYS A 170 -27.20 -35.79 26.06
CA LYS A 170 -27.38 -37.09 25.39
C LYS A 170 -27.12 -36.98 23.88
N LEU A 171 -27.66 -35.94 23.23
CA LEU A 171 -27.46 -35.69 21.80
C LEU A 171 -25.96 -35.51 21.47
N ILE A 172 -25.26 -34.69 22.25
CA ILE A 172 -23.83 -34.45 22.08
C ILE A 172 -23.02 -35.72 22.32
N GLN A 173 -23.30 -36.45 23.40
CA GLN A 173 -22.59 -37.69 23.71
C GLN A 173 -22.83 -38.77 22.66
N ALA A 174 -24.04 -38.87 22.12
CA ALA A 174 -24.35 -39.78 21.02
C ALA A 174 -23.52 -39.46 19.77
N TYR A 175 -23.44 -38.19 19.38
CA TYR A 175 -22.56 -37.76 18.28
C TYR A 175 -21.07 -38.05 18.57
N LEU A 176 -20.59 -37.77 19.77
CA LEU A 176 -19.19 -38.01 20.11
C LEU A 176 -18.83 -39.50 20.08
N LYS A 177 -19.78 -40.39 20.34
CA LYS A 177 -19.60 -41.86 20.23
C LYS A 177 -19.56 -42.36 18.79
N THR A 178 -20.14 -41.61 17.84
CA THR A 178 -20.09 -41.95 16.41
C THR A 178 -18.79 -41.52 15.73
N LEU A 179 -17.96 -40.72 16.41
CA LEU A 179 -16.63 -40.36 15.91
C LEU A 179 -15.68 -41.54 16.10
N ASP A 180 -15.18 -42.10 15.00
CA ASP A 180 -14.12 -43.11 15.06
C ASP A 180 -12.85 -42.49 15.71
N PRO A 181 -12.24 -43.11 16.73
CA PRO A 181 -11.01 -42.60 17.35
C PRO A 181 -9.85 -42.40 16.36
N SER A 182 -9.79 -43.10 15.23
CA SER A 182 -8.85 -42.81 14.12
C SER A 182 -9.24 -41.60 13.26
N THR A 183 -10.52 -41.23 13.22
CA THR A 183 -11.03 -39.99 12.60
C THR A 183 -11.04 -38.77 13.52
N LYS A 184 -10.27 -38.78 14.63
CA LYS A 184 -9.72 -37.52 15.14
C LYS A 184 -8.83 -36.95 14.04
N LEU A 185 -9.44 -36.27 13.08
CA LEU A 185 -8.78 -35.56 12.00
C LEU A 185 -7.71 -34.73 12.72
N LYS A 186 -6.45 -35.15 12.63
CA LYS A 186 -5.32 -34.36 13.11
C LYS A 186 -5.53 -33.03 12.40
N ARG A 187 -5.90 -31.99 13.15
CA ARG A 187 -6.15 -30.65 12.61
C ARG A 187 -4.87 -30.25 11.87
N THR A 188 -4.81 -30.49 10.58
CA THR A 188 -3.94 -29.74 9.69
C THR A 188 -4.64 -28.41 9.55
N LEU A 189 -4.05 -27.37 10.15
CA LEU A 189 -4.39 -26.00 9.79
C LEU A 189 -4.45 -25.90 8.26
N PRO A 190 -5.31 -25.03 7.70
CA PRO A 190 -5.26 -24.73 6.27
C PRO A 190 -3.81 -24.53 5.86
N LEU A 191 -3.38 -25.14 4.74
CA LEU A 191 -2.06 -24.87 4.18
C LEU A 191 -1.96 -23.36 3.97
N VAL A 192 -1.08 -22.71 4.74
CA VAL A 192 -0.83 -21.29 4.60
C VAL A 192 0.19 -21.14 3.48
N PRO A 193 -0.17 -20.52 2.34
CA PRO A 193 0.75 -20.39 1.23
C PRO A 193 1.76 -19.29 1.54
N PHE A 194 2.91 -19.67 2.11
CA PHE A 194 4.04 -18.76 2.28
C PHE A 194 4.64 -18.39 0.94
N LEU A 195 4.91 -17.10 0.76
CA LEU A 195 5.68 -16.60 -0.37
C LEU A 195 7.13 -17.09 -0.26
N ARG A 196 7.85 -17.13 -1.39
CA ARG A 196 9.28 -17.45 -1.36
C ARG A 196 10.02 -16.39 -0.55
N GLY A 197 10.77 -16.84 0.44
CA GLY A 197 11.45 -15.99 1.42
C GLY A 197 10.60 -15.59 2.63
N GLU A 198 9.32 -15.98 2.67
CA GLU A 198 8.45 -15.74 3.83
C GLU A 198 8.67 -16.81 4.90
N ILE A 199 8.89 -16.36 6.13
CA ILE A 199 9.13 -17.22 7.30
C ILE A 199 8.29 -16.76 8.48
N LYS A 200 7.85 -17.72 9.31
CA LYS A 200 7.14 -17.44 10.57
C LYS A 200 8.11 -16.85 11.60
N MET A 201 7.72 -15.75 12.25
CA MET A 201 8.59 -14.96 13.16
C MET A 201 8.33 -15.23 14.64
N HIS A 202 7.62 -16.32 14.97
CA HIS A 202 7.34 -16.70 16.35
C HIS A 202 7.08 -18.20 16.48
N SER A 203 7.37 -18.75 17.65
CA SER A 203 7.06 -20.14 18.00
C SER A 203 5.68 -20.29 18.66
N GLN A 204 5.24 -19.26 19.39
CA GLN A 204 3.99 -19.26 20.16
C GLN A 204 2.72 -19.35 19.28
N HIS A 205 1.63 -19.84 19.84
CA HIS A 205 0.32 -19.82 19.18
C HIS A 205 -0.52 -18.66 19.72
N PHE A 206 -1.16 -17.90 18.81
CA PHE A 206 -2.06 -16.79 19.13
C PHE A 206 -3.47 -17.08 18.62
N PRO A 207 -4.27 -17.92 19.31
CA PRO A 207 -5.68 -18.06 19.00
C PRO A 207 -6.38 -16.71 19.17
N ALA A 208 -7.17 -16.31 18.18
CA ALA A 208 -7.89 -15.03 18.17
C ALA A 208 -9.32 -15.18 17.68
N VAL A 209 -10.18 -14.24 18.10
CA VAL A 209 -11.38 -13.88 17.33
C VAL A 209 -11.02 -12.66 16.50
N CYS A 210 -11.31 -12.71 15.20
CA CYS A 210 -11.03 -11.63 14.27
C CYS A 210 -12.32 -10.97 13.81
N LEU A 211 -12.30 -9.64 13.71
CA LEU A 211 -13.36 -8.83 13.08
C LEU A 211 -12.70 -7.88 12.06
N THR A 212 -13.33 -7.76 10.89
CA THR A 212 -12.93 -6.82 9.81
C THR A 212 -13.60 -5.46 9.96
N SER A 213 -13.29 -4.53 9.06
CA SER A 213 -13.69 -3.13 9.09
C SER A 213 -15.18 -2.88 9.30
N LEU A 214 -16.05 -3.72 8.74
CA LEU A 214 -17.51 -3.57 8.84
C LEU A 214 -18.09 -4.20 10.11
N GLY A 215 -17.32 -5.01 10.84
CA GLY A 215 -17.75 -5.66 12.09
C GLY A 215 -18.93 -6.64 11.92
N GLU A 216 -19.33 -6.95 10.69
CA GLU A 216 -20.48 -7.80 10.38
C GLU A 216 -20.20 -9.28 10.65
N PHE A 217 -18.93 -9.70 10.57
CA PHE A 217 -18.52 -11.08 10.73
C PHE A 217 -17.37 -11.22 11.73
N ALA A 218 -17.53 -12.15 12.66
CA ALA A 218 -16.50 -12.54 13.62
C ALA A 218 -16.19 -14.03 13.45
N TRP A 219 -14.94 -14.39 13.17
CA TRP A 219 -14.52 -15.78 13.06
C TRP A 219 -13.27 -16.05 13.89
N ARG A 220 -13.04 -17.33 14.17
CA ARG A 220 -11.95 -17.78 15.04
C ARG A 220 -10.83 -18.36 14.23
N GLY A 221 -9.64 -18.27 14.77
CA GLY A 221 -8.47 -18.73 14.06
C GLY A 221 -7.19 -18.52 14.83
N LEU A 222 -6.09 -18.72 14.11
CA LEU A 222 -4.74 -18.53 14.59
C LEU A 222 -4.13 -17.31 13.92
N VAL A 223 -3.58 -16.40 14.72
CA VAL A 223 -2.75 -15.31 14.21
C VAL A 223 -1.33 -15.81 13.99
N LEU A 224 -0.87 -15.74 12.74
CA LEU A 224 0.50 -15.96 12.34
C LEU A 224 1.12 -14.62 11.97
N VAL A 225 2.36 -14.40 12.39
CA VAL A 225 3.12 -13.22 11.98
C VAL A 225 4.38 -13.72 11.30
N THR A 226 4.56 -13.30 10.05
CA THR A 226 5.74 -13.63 9.24
C THR A 226 6.66 -12.41 9.16
N ASN A 227 7.80 -12.55 8.48
CA ASN A 227 8.65 -11.41 8.11
C ASN A 227 8.01 -10.50 7.04
N TYR A 228 6.79 -10.83 6.57
CA TYR A 228 6.05 -10.09 5.56
C TYR A 228 4.73 -9.52 6.05
N ARG A 229 3.89 -10.33 6.71
CA ARG A 229 2.49 -10.02 6.99
C ARG A 229 1.99 -10.63 8.29
N VAL A 230 0.91 -10.05 8.80
CA VAL A 230 0.04 -10.65 9.82
C VAL A 230 -1.05 -11.43 9.08
N LEU A 231 -1.23 -12.69 9.44
CA LEU A 231 -2.21 -13.61 8.86
C LEU A 231 -3.17 -14.07 9.95
N MET A 232 -4.47 -13.99 9.66
CA MET A 232 -5.51 -14.62 10.44
C MET A 232 -5.99 -15.86 9.71
N VAL A 233 -5.59 -17.03 10.22
CA VAL A 233 -5.92 -18.33 9.62
C VAL A 233 -7.15 -18.90 10.33
N PRO A 234 -8.31 -18.96 9.68
CA PRO A 234 -9.54 -19.39 10.34
C PRO A 234 -9.53 -20.88 10.68
N PHE A 235 -10.21 -21.25 11.76
CA PHE A 235 -10.48 -22.65 12.11
C PHE A 235 -11.71 -23.20 11.39
N GLU A 236 -12.60 -22.30 10.98
CA GLU A 236 -13.76 -22.59 10.15
C GLU A 236 -13.47 -22.33 8.67
N ILE A 237 -14.39 -22.74 7.78
CA ILE A 237 -14.31 -22.40 6.35
C ILE A 237 -14.58 -20.90 6.21
N ALA A 238 -13.52 -20.12 6.13
CA ALA A 238 -13.51 -18.68 5.93
C ALA A 238 -12.23 -18.28 5.18
N PRO A 239 -12.18 -17.12 4.51
CA PRO A 239 -10.97 -16.64 3.87
C PRO A 239 -9.88 -16.32 4.91
N ILE A 240 -8.62 -16.55 4.54
CA ILE A 240 -7.49 -16.03 5.30
C ILE A 240 -7.47 -14.51 5.14
N VAL A 241 -7.43 -13.79 6.25
CA VAL A 241 -7.23 -12.34 6.22
C VAL A 241 -5.77 -12.02 6.48
N GLU A 242 -5.23 -11.12 5.68
CA GLU A 242 -3.83 -10.74 5.74
C GLU A 242 -3.63 -9.24 5.71
N ILE A 243 -2.64 -8.76 6.46
CA ILE A 243 -2.18 -7.37 6.44
C ILE A 243 -0.65 -7.39 6.35
N PRO A 244 -0.06 -6.92 5.23
CA PRO A 244 1.37 -6.74 5.12
C PRO A 244 1.90 -5.80 6.21
N LEU A 245 3.02 -6.16 6.82
CA LEU A 245 3.64 -5.38 7.90
C LEU A 245 3.94 -3.93 7.49
N PHE A 246 4.35 -3.72 6.23
CA PHE A 246 4.64 -2.40 5.69
C PHE A 246 3.40 -1.50 5.55
N SER A 247 2.22 -2.12 5.36
CA SER A 247 0.94 -1.43 5.26
C SER A 247 0.40 -0.99 6.62
N ILE A 248 0.85 -1.59 7.72
CA ILE A 248 0.34 -1.30 9.07
C ILE A 248 0.65 0.17 9.40
N LEU A 249 -0.40 0.92 9.72
CA LEU A 249 -0.35 2.31 10.14
C LEU A 249 -0.37 2.44 11.66
N THR A 250 -1.30 1.80 12.37
CA THR A 250 -1.28 1.77 13.84
C THR A 250 -1.62 0.38 14.36
N VAL A 251 -1.11 0.09 15.56
CA VAL A 251 -1.49 -1.09 16.35
C VAL A 251 -1.85 -0.58 17.74
N THR A 252 -3.15 -0.37 17.99
CA THR A 252 -3.66 0.13 19.27
C THR A 252 -4.21 -1.02 20.09
N ARG A 253 -4.04 -0.94 21.40
CA ARG A 253 -4.72 -1.82 22.36
C ARG A 253 -5.92 -1.08 22.89
N GLU A 254 -7.09 -1.65 22.71
CA GLU A 254 -8.36 -1.03 23.06
C GLU A 254 -9.18 -1.94 23.98
N THR A 255 -10.14 -1.36 24.69
CA THR A 255 -11.09 -2.05 25.55
C THR A 255 -12.50 -1.65 25.14
N SER A 256 -13.39 -2.62 24.92
CA SER A 256 -14.77 -2.33 24.53
C SER A 256 -15.54 -1.76 25.73
N PHE A 257 -16.34 -0.71 25.53
CA PHE A 257 -17.25 -0.21 26.56
C PHE A 257 -18.19 -1.35 27.01
N GLY A 258 -18.11 -1.74 28.28
CA GLY A 258 -18.92 -2.81 28.89
C GLY A 258 -18.26 -4.18 29.02
N TYR A 259 -17.16 -4.47 28.31
CA TYR A 259 -16.41 -5.73 28.44
C TYR A 259 -14.97 -5.46 28.92
N ARG A 260 -14.52 -6.17 29.95
CA ARG A 260 -13.14 -6.05 30.49
C ARG A 260 -12.06 -6.70 29.62
N THR A 261 -12.39 -7.21 28.43
CA THR A 261 -11.44 -7.93 27.57
C THR A 261 -10.76 -6.97 26.58
N PRO A 262 -9.44 -6.79 26.68
CA PRO A 262 -8.68 -5.97 25.74
C PRO A 262 -8.54 -6.68 24.39
N PHE A 263 -8.41 -5.89 23.31
CA PHE A 263 -8.17 -6.37 21.95
C PHE A 263 -7.12 -5.51 21.24
N LEU A 264 -6.56 -6.02 20.14
CA LEU A 264 -5.70 -5.23 19.25
C LEU A 264 -6.52 -4.74 18.06
N MET A 265 -6.38 -3.45 17.77
CA MET A 265 -6.89 -2.82 16.56
C MET A 265 -5.70 -2.46 15.67
N LEU A 266 -5.64 -3.11 14.50
CA LEU A 266 -4.66 -2.81 13.47
C LEU A 266 -5.35 -1.92 12.44
N THR A 267 -4.76 -0.77 12.12
CA THR A 267 -5.17 0.05 10.97
C THR A 267 -4.08 -0.01 9.91
N SER A 268 -4.48 0.06 8.64
CA SER A 268 -3.57 0.00 7.50
C SER A 268 -3.66 1.26 6.65
N LYS A 269 -2.65 1.46 5.80
CA LYS A 269 -2.56 2.57 4.83
C LYS A 269 -3.50 2.39 3.62
N ASP A 270 -4.03 1.18 3.41
CA ASP A 270 -4.82 0.76 2.25
C ASP A 270 -6.27 0.36 2.63
N VAL A 271 -6.91 1.19 3.45
CA VAL A 271 -8.37 1.11 3.75
C VAL A 271 -8.81 -0.18 4.46
N ARG A 272 -7.95 -0.77 5.30
CA ARG A 272 -8.32 -1.91 6.16
C ARG A 272 -8.17 -1.58 7.63
N THR A 273 -9.10 -2.11 8.42
CA THR A 273 -8.93 -2.28 9.86
C THR A 273 -9.15 -3.74 10.25
N LEU A 274 -8.37 -4.22 11.21
CA LEU A 274 -8.43 -5.59 11.70
C LEU A 274 -8.41 -5.58 13.21
N ARG A 275 -9.50 -6.06 13.80
CA ARG A 275 -9.60 -6.28 15.23
C ARG A 275 -9.24 -7.73 15.55
N LEU A 276 -8.35 -7.91 16.52
CA LEU A 276 -7.88 -9.20 17.02
C LEU A 276 -8.10 -9.30 18.53
N ASP A 277 -9.05 -10.15 18.92
CA ASP A 277 -9.32 -10.46 20.32
C ASP A 277 -8.52 -11.71 20.71
N VAL A 278 -7.40 -11.52 21.42
CA VAL A 278 -6.50 -12.61 21.86
C VAL A 278 -6.54 -12.77 23.37
N THR A 279 -6.65 -14.02 23.83
CA THR A 279 -6.65 -14.36 25.26
C THR A 279 -5.60 -15.44 25.58
N PRO A 280 -4.96 -15.41 26.77
CA PRO A 280 -5.03 -14.37 27.81
C PRO A 280 -4.26 -13.09 27.42
N ASP A 281 -4.43 -12.03 28.23
CA ASP A 281 -3.90 -10.69 27.98
C ASP A 281 -2.37 -10.64 27.77
N GLU A 282 -1.62 -11.51 28.44
CA GLU A 282 -0.17 -11.65 28.22
C GLU A 282 0.17 -11.99 26.76
N ARG A 283 -0.63 -12.86 26.12
CA ARG A 283 -0.44 -13.21 24.70
C ARG A 283 -0.77 -12.05 23.78
N LEU A 284 -1.76 -11.24 24.14
CA LEU A 284 -2.13 -10.03 23.40
C LEU A 284 -0.96 -9.03 23.41
N LEU A 285 -0.33 -8.83 24.57
CA LEU A 285 0.85 -7.97 24.71
C LEU A 285 2.05 -8.47 23.90
N THR A 286 2.36 -9.77 23.97
CA THR A 286 3.43 -10.37 23.16
C THR A 286 3.16 -10.20 21.67
N LEU A 287 1.93 -10.46 21.22
CA LEU A 287 1.54 -10.30 19.82
C LEU A 287 1.67 -8.84 19.37
N GLN A 288 1.21 -7.89 20.18
CA GLN A 288 1.34 -6.46 19.91
C GLN A 288 2.81 -6.09 19.73
N HIS A 289 3.68 -6.53 20.65
CA HIS A 289 5.10 -6.24 20.59
C HIS A 289 5.75 -6.77 19.30
N ILE A 290 5.44 -8.02 18.92
CA ILE A 290 5.96 -8.64 17.69
C ILE A 290 5.52 -7.84 16.46
N ILE A 291 4.21 -7.55 16.33
CA ILE A 291 3.67 -6.84 15.17
C ILE A 291 4.25 -5.42 15.07
N VAL A 292 4.28 -4.68 16.17
CA VAL A 292 4.83 -3.31 16.20
C VAL A 292 6.29 -3.34 15.79
N LYS A 293 7.11 -4.19 16.41
CA LYS A 293 8.54 -4.27 16.08
C LYS A 293 8.78 -4.64 14.63
N LEU A 294 8.12 -5.68 14.11
CA LEU A 294 8.29 -6.09 12.72
C LEU A 294 7.79 -5.01 11.73
N SER A 295 6.65 -4.37 12.01
CA SER A 295 6.15 -3.28 11.16
C SER A 295 7.10 -2.08 11.13
N GLU A 296 7.66 -1.68 12.28
CA GLU A 296 8.71 -0.64 12.36
C GLU A 296 9.96 -1.03 11.56
N CYS A 297 10.35 -2.32 11.59
CA CYS A 297 11.49 -2.83 10.83
C CYS A 297 11.28 -2.64 9.32
N THR A 298 10.09 -2.97 8.83
CA THR A 298 9.75 -2.78 7.41
C THR A 298 9.66 -1.31 6.98
N GLN A 299 9.64 -0.36 7.91
CA GLN A 299 9.49 1.06 7.56
C GLN A 299 10.80 1.83 7.56
N LYS A 300 11.93 1.17 7.84
CA LYS A 300 13.26 1.80 7.86
C LYS A 300 14.06 1.43 6.59
N TYR A 301 14.97 2.33 6.19
CA TYR A 301 15.88 2.11 5.04
C TYR A 301 16.87 0.95 5.23
N GLN A 302 17.14 0.59 6.48
CA GLN A 302 18.11 -0.42 6.87
C GLN A 302 17.39 -1.57 7.54
N SER A 303 17.98 -2.77 7.44
CA SER A 303 17.51 -3.91 8.22
C SER A 303 17.51 -3.56 9.70
N ALA A 304 16.51 -4.05 10.42
CA ALA A 304 16.33 -3.74 11.83
C ALA A 304 16.44 -5.00 12.69
N PHE A 305 16.91 -4.82 13.92
CA PHE A 305 17.12 -5.94 14.84
C PHE A 305 15.86 -6.24 15.65
N VAL A 306 15.39 -7.47 15.61
CA VAL A 306 14.32 -8.02 16.43
C VAL A 306 14.96 -8.88 17.51
N ALA A 307 14.75 -8.53 18.77
CA ALA A 307 15.17 -9.35 19.90
C ALA A 307 14.12 -10.44 20.16
N GLU A 308 14.48 -11.72 20.01
CA GLU A 308 13.68 -12.83 20.51
C GLU A 308 14.20 -13.25 21.89
N ASN A 309 13.33 -13.24 22.90
CA ASN A 309 13.65 -13.79 24.22
C ASN A 309 13.43 -15.30 24.18
N THR A 310 14.48 -16.04 23.84
CA THR A 310 14.58 -17.45 24.22
C THR A 310 14.94 -17.53 25.69
N ARG A 311 14.44 -18.54 26.41
CA ARG A 311 14.36 -18.61 27.89
C ARG A 311 15.62 -18.24 28.70
N ASP A 312 16.81 -18.09 28.12
CA ASP A 312 18.02 -17.60 28.79
C ASP A 312 18.99 -16.75 27.89
N SER A 313 18.56 -16.24 26.73
CA SER A 313 19.40 -15.37 25.86
C SER A 313 18.59 -14.51 24.87
N VAL A 314 19.08 -13.29 24.61
CA VAL A 314 18.53 -12.36 23.60
C VAL A 314 19.21 -12.61 22.26
N LEU A 315 18.51 -13.17 21.28
CA LEU A 315 18.97 -13.21 19.89
C LEU A 315 18.45 -11.98 19.15
N THR A 316 19.35 -11.11 18.69
CA THR A 316 19.01 -9.99 17.80
C THR A 316 19.03 -10.45 16.34
N LEU A 317 17.85 -10.73 15.80
CA LEU A 317 17.63 -11.08 14.39
C LEU A 317 17.55 -9.82 13.54
N GLN A 318 18.48 -9.66 12.59
CA GLN A 318 18.39 -8.60 11.59
C GLN A 318 17.32 -8.97 10.54
N VAL A 319 16.18 -8.30 10.57
CA VAL A 319 15.06 -8.49 9.63
C VAL A 319 15.14 -7.41 8.54
N PRO A 320 15.47 -7.75 7.29
CA PRO A 320 15.39 -6.81 6.18
C PRO A 320 13.94 -6.55 5.78
N HIS A 321 13.72 -5.48 5.01
CA HIS A 321 12.45 -5.28 4.32
C HIS A 321 12.14 -6.49 3.42
N PHE A 322 10.89 -6.96 3.39
CA PHE A 322 10.52 -8.24 2.77
C PHE A 322 10.86 -8.32 1.27
N SER A 323 10.80 -7.20 0.54
CA SER A 323 11.22 -7.13 -0.87
C SER A 323 12.64 -7.64 -1.17
N PHE A 324 13.55 -7.66 -0.18
CA PHE A 324 14.90 -8.22 -0.31
C PHE A 324 14.97 -9.72 -0.03
N SER A 325 13.90 -10.29 0.54
CA SER A 325 13.74 -11.74 0.75
C SER A 325 12.86 -12.37 -0.34
N TYR A 326 11.96 -11.59 -0.93
CA TYR A 326 11.03 -12.05 -1.94
C TYR A 326 11.73 -12.40 -3.26
N THR A 327 11.35 -13.54 -3.83
CA THR A 327 11.83 -13.99 -5.14
C THR A 327 10.68 -14.48 -6.02
N MET A 328 10.78 -14.21 -7.32
CA MET A 328 9.88 -14.75 -8.34
C MET A 328 10.61 -15.79 -9.19
N THR A 329 9.91 -16.86 -9.55
CA THR A 329 10.37 -17.83 -10.55
C THR A 329 10.09 -17.33 -11.96
N SER A 330 10.84 -17.83 -12.93
CA SER A 330 10.58 -17.61 -14.36
C SER A 330 10.75 -16.15 -14.82
N VAL A 331 11.61 -15.37 -14.16
CA VAL A 331 11.97 -14.02 -14.62
C VAL A 331 13.05 -14.12 -15.69
N THR A 332 12.69 -13.79 -16.93
CA THR A 332 13.64 -13.59 -18.04
C THR A 332 14.02 -12.10 -18.16
N PRO A 333 15.07 -11.74 -18.92
CA PRO A 333 15.40 -10.33 -19.21
C PRO A 333 14.23 -9.54 -19.80
N GLU A 334 13.40 -10.16 -20.64
CA GLU A 334 12.24 -9.54 -21.27
C GLU A 334 11.12 -9.24 -20.26
N THR A 335 10.95 -10.11 -19.27
CA THR A 335 9.95 -9.94 -18.21
C THR A 335 10.50 -9.21 -16.98
N ASN A 336 11.81 -8.91 -16.93
CA ASN A 336 12.40 -8.19 -15.81
C ASN A 336 12.02 -6.71 -15.86
N GLY A 337 11.15 -6.30 -14.96
CA GLY A 337 10.64 -4.94 -14.85
C GLY A 337 11.70 -3.87 -14.62
N TRP A 338 12.88 -4.22 -14.09
CA TRP A 338 13.97 -3.25 -13.88
C TRP A 338 14.54 -2.68 -15.18
N LYS A 339 14.25 -3.28 -16.34
CA LYS A 339 14.64 -2.75 -17.65
C LYS A 339 14.10 -1.34 -17.92
N PHE A 340 12.98 -0.97 -17.30
CA PHE A 340 12.38 0.36 -17.46
C PHE A 340 13.09 1.47 -16.67
N ALA A 341 14.00 1.11 -15.75
CA ALA A 341 14.79 2.09 -14.99
C ALA A 341 15.91 2.75 -15.81
N ALA A 342 16.25 2.21 -16.98
CA ALA A 342 17.22 2.78 -17.91
C ALA A 342 16.60 3.96 -18.69
N ILE A 343 16.70 5.16 -18.12
CA ILE A 343 16.06 6.38 -18.62
C ILE A 343 16.51 6.78 -20.03
N GLU A 344 17.73 6.41 -20.41
CA GLU A 344 18.33 6.68 -21.72
C GLU A 344 17.52 6.05 -22.85
N ASN A 345 16.89 4.89 -22.61
CA ASN A 345 16.01 4.26 -23.59
C ASN A 345 14.79 5.12 -23.90
N GLU A 346 14.24 5.78 -22.88
CA GLU A 346 13.09 6.69 -23.04
C GLU A 346 13.51 8.01 -23.70
N TYR A 347 14.69 8.54 -23.38
CA TYR A 347 15.25 9.68 -24.09
C TYR A 347 15.48 9.36 -25.58
N ALA A 348 16.02 8.19 -25.89
CA ALA A 348 16.25 7.74 -27.26
C ALA A 348 14.93 7.61 -28.04
N ARG A 349 13.89 7.01 -27.43
CA ARG A 349 12.55 6.89 -28.03
C ARG A 349 11.98 8.25 -28.43
N GLN A 350 12.22 9.28 -27.62
CA GLN A 350 11.74 10.64 -27.86
C GLN A 350 12.66 11.49 -28.75
N GLY A 351 13.81 10.98 -29.19
CA GLY A 351 14.79 11.75 -29.97
C GLY A 351 15.56 12.78 -29.15
N LEU A 352 15.65 12.60 -27.82
CA LEU A 352 16.30 13.51 -26.87
C LEU A 352 17.76 13.12 -26.58
N VAL A 353 18.39 12.37 -27.48
CA VAL A 353 19.78 11.94 -27.39
C VAL A 353 20.63 12.68 -28.44
N PRO A 354 21.93 12.92 -28.20
CA PRO A 354 22.77 13.71 -29.11
C PRO A 354 22.84 13.15 -30.54
N GLU A 355 22.73 11.82 -30.69
CA GLU A 355 22.71 11.14 -31.97
C GLU A 355 21.49 11.50 -32.82
N ALA A 356 20.35 11.79 -32.17
CA ALA A 356 19.10 12.18 -32.82
C ALA A 356 18.94 13.70 -32.89
N ASN A 357 19.44 14.43 -31.90
CA ASN A 357 19.38 15.88 -31.83
C ASN A 357 20.73 16.45 -31.34
N PRO A 358 21.60 16.93 -32.25
CA PRO A 358 22.94 17.41 -31.90
C PRO A 358 22.94 18.73 -31.12
N LEU A 359 21.78 19.38 -30.96
CA LEU A 359 21.63 20.55 -30.09
C LEU A 359 21.58 20.17 -28.60
N LEU A 360 21.48 18.88 -28.29
CA LEU A 360 21.39 18.37 -26.92
C LEU A 360 22.65 17.59 -26.54
N GLN A 361 22.98 17.63 -25.26
CA GLN A 361 23.99 16.79 -24.63
C GLN A 361 23.39 16.07 -23.41
N LEU A 362 23.88 14.86 -23.15
CA LEU A 362 23.58 14.11 -21.93
C LEU A 362 24.73 14.27 -20.94
N VAL A 363 24.46 14.98 -19.84
CA VAL A 363 25.43 15.17 -18.76
C VAL A 363 25.26 14.07 -17.72
N ASP A 364 26.38 13.53 -17.25
CA ASP A 364 26.40 12.48 -16.23
C ASP A 364 26.09 13.03 -14.83
N ASN A 365 25.18 12.38 -14.13
CA ASN A 365 24.78 12.67 -12.76
C ASN A 365 24.63 11.37 -11.95
N THR A 366 25.34 10.30 -12.35
CA THR A 366 25.35 9.01 -11.65
C THR A 366 25.80 9.11 -10.19
N ASP A 367 26.64 10.09 -9.85
CA ASP A 367 27.10 10.40 -8.49
C ASP A 367 26.23 11.45 -7.76
N GLY A 368 25.28 12.08 -8.46
CA GLY A 368 24.42 13.12 -7.91
C GLY A 368 25.03 14.51 -7.81
N SER A 369 26.21 14.73 -8.39
CA SER A 369 26.97 15.99 -8.28
C SER A 369 26.23 17.21 -8.84
N ILE A 370 25.39 17.03 -9.84
CA ILE A 370 24.57 18.08 -10.45
C ILE A 370 23.28 18.25 -9.64
N CYS A 371 22.56 17.16 -9.43
CA CYS A 371 21.39 17.15 -8.56
C CYS A 371 21.14 15.75 -8.01
N GLY A 372 21.32 15.58 -6.70
CA GLY A 372 21.16 14.29 -6.05
C GLY A 372 19.74 13.72 -6.00
N SER A 373 18.76 14.42 -6.60
CA SER A 373 17.37 13.96 -6.70
C SER A 373 16.87 13.86 -8.15
N TYR A 374 17.74 14.06 -9.12
CA TYR A 374 17.48 13.87 -10.55
C TYR A 374 18.05 12.55 -11.07
N PRO A 375 17.68 12.15 -12.30
CA PRO A 375 18.18 10.93 -12.92
C PRO A 375 19.71 10.91 -13.07
N SER A 376 20.24 9.72 -13.38
CA SER A 376 21.67 9.49 -13.66
C SER A 376 22.18 10.20 -14.91
N LYS A 377 21.30 10.53 -15.86
CA LYS A 377 21.61 11.32 -17.07
C LYS A 377 20.63 12.48 -17.19
N ILE A 378 21.17 13.68 -17.38
CA ILE A 378 20.39 14.91 -17.47
C ILE A 378 20.61 15.56 -18.83
N ILE A 379 19.53 15.97 -19.48
CA ILE A 379 19.57 16.64 -20.79
C ILE A 379 19.85 18.14 -20.60
N PHE A 380 20.85 18.65 -21.33
CA PHE A 380 21.15 20.07 -21.45
C PHE A 380 21.40 20.46 -22.91
N PRO A 381 21.35 21.76 -23.27
CA PRO A 381 21.83 22.26 -24.56
C PRO A 381 23.32 21.92 -24.75
N ALA A 382 23.70 21.44 -25.93
CA ALA A 382 25.08 21.10 -26.27
C ALA A 382 26.04 22.30 -26.19
N SER A 383 25.52 23.53 -26.25
CA SER A 383 26.27 24.78 -26.13
C SER A 383 26.64 25.15 -24.69
N MET A 384 26.03 24.55 -23.68
CA MET A 384 26.32 24.87 -22.28
C MET A 384 27.60 24.20 -21.79
N SER A 385 28.49 24.98 -21.18
CA SER A 385 29.63 24.44 -20.43
C SER A 385 29.20 23.87 -19.09
N MET A 386 30.09 23.13 -18.41
CA MET A 386 29.80 22.64 -17.06
C MET A 386 29.60 23.78 -16.05
N ASP A 387 30.31 24.90 -16.21
CA ASP A 387 30.13 26.09 -15.36
C ASP A 387 28.74 26.72 -15.57
N ASP A 388 28.25 26.77 -16.81
CA ASP A 388 26.89 27.22 -17.12
C ASP A 388 25.84 26.30 -16.47
N VAL A 389 26.04 24.98 -16.58
CA VAL A 389 25.18 23.98 -15.93
C VAL A 389 25.11 24.23 -14.43
N LEU A 390 26.26 24.37 -13.75
CA LEU A 390 26.31 24.63 -12.31
C LEU A 390 25.66 25.97 -11.94
N ALA A 391 25.82 27.01 -12.77
CA ALA A 391 25.19 28.31 -12.54
C ALA A 391 23.65 28.21 -12.57
N ALA A 392 23.07 27.56 -13.57
CA ALA A 392 21.62 27.35 -13.66
C ALA A 392 21.10 26.45 -12.53
N VAL A 393 21.83 25.38 -12.22
CA VAL A 393 21.49 24.43 -11.16
C VAL A 393 21.47 25.10 -9.78
N ASN A 394 22.44 25.96 -9.48
CA ASN A 394 22.50 26.68 -8.21
C ASN A 394 21.41 27.75 -8.05
N PHE A 395 20.77 28.16 -9.15
CA PHE A 395 19.65 29.10 -9.11
C PHE A 395 18.30 28.44 -8.81
N ARG A 396 18.23 27.10 -8.80
CA ARG A 396 16.99 26.34 -8.63
C ARG A 396 16.98 25.63 -7.28
N ALA A 397 15.85 25.70 -6.57
CA ALA A 397 15.73 25.10 -5.25
C ALA A 397 16.09 23.60 -5.26
N LYS A 398 16.93 23.17 -4.31
CA LYS A 398 17.42 21.77 -4.24
C LYS A 398 18.14 21.31 -5.52
N ASN A 399 18.68 22.25 -6.30
CA ASN A 399 19.43 22.00 -7.53
C ASN A 399 18.59 21.37 -8.66
N ARG A 400 17.26 21.48 -8.61
CA ARG A 400 16.35 20.84 -9.57
C ARG A 400 16.07 21.77 -10.75
N VAL A 401 17.08 21.88 -11.61
CA VAL A 401 17.11 22.72 -12.80
C VAL A 401 16.03 22.34 -13.84
N PRO A 402 15.55 23.27 -14.68
CA PRO A 402 14.66 22.98 -15.81
C PRO A 402 15.27 21.95 -16.77
N VAL A 403 14.58 20.83 -16.94
CA VAL A 403 14.99 19.75 -17.84
C VAL A 403 13.81 19.21 -18.62
N ILE A 404 14.06 18.76 -19.84
CA ILE A 404 13.06 18.16 -20.72
C ILE A 404 12.63 16.81 -20.13
N THR A 405 11.32 16.59 -20.01
CA THR A 405 10.75 15.27 -19.69
C THR A 405 9.95 14.68 -20.85
N TRP A 406 9.43 15.53 -21.75
CA TRP A 406 8.77 15.08 -22.95
C TRP A 406 8.95 16.02 -24.14
N GLN A 407 9.01 15.48 -25.35
CA GLN A 407 9.04 16.23 -26.59
C GLN A 407 7.90 15.84 -27.52
N HIS A 408 7.23 16.84 -28.08
CA HIS A 408 6.15 16.62 -29.02
C HIS A 408 6.68 16.09 -30.36
N PRO A 409 6.17 14.95 -30.88
CA PRO A 409 6.78 14.27 -32.03
C PRO A 409 6.66 15.05 -33.35
N ARG A 410 5.64 15.91 -33.51
CA ARG A 410 5.42 16.71 -34.74
C ARG A 410 5.98 18.13 -34.70
N ASN A 411 5.70 18.88 -33.64
CA ASN A 411 6.07 20.29 -33.54
C ASN A 411 7.33 20.55 -32.70
N HIS A 412 7.92 19.52 -32.09
CA HIS A 412 9.14 19.58 -31.28
C HIS A 412 9.09 20.50 -30.05
N SER A 413 7.93 21.07 -29.70
CA SER A 413 7.74 21.73 -28.42
C SER A 413 8.02 20.76 -27.27
N VAL A 414 8.57 21.28 -26.18
CA VAL A 414 9.03 20.46 -25.06
C VAL A 414 8.24 20.75 -23.80
N LEU A 415 7.93 19.69 -23.06
CA LEU A 415 7.48 19.74 -21.69
C LEU A 415 8.71 19.61 -20.79
N THR A 416 8.94 20.62 -19.98
CA THR A 416 10.06 20.69 -19.04
C THR A 416 9.57 20.77 -17.61
N ARG A 417 10.41 20.32 -16.67
CA ARG A 417 10.10 20.28 -15.25
C ARG A 417 11.26 20.81 -14.40
N SER A 418 10.94 21.44 -13.27
CA SER A 418 11.93 21.96 -12.32
C SER A 418 11.35 22.15 -10.91
N SER A 419 12.18 22.61 -9.98
CA SER A 419 11.76 23.34 -8.78
C SER A 419 11.61 24.84 -9.04
N GLN A 420 11.07 25.58 -8.07
CA GLN A 420 11.04 27.04 -8.10
C GLN A 420 12.44 27.68 -8.26
N PRO A 421 12.53 28.86 -8.91
CA PRO A 421 13.76 29.66 -8.97
C PRO A 421 14.03 30.38 -7.65
N LEU A 422 15.31 30.59 -7.31
CA LEU A 422 15.80 31.24 -6.09
C LEU A 422 15.95 32.76 -6.29
N LEU A 423 14.83 33.45 -6.49
CA LEU A 423 14.75 34.88 -6.82
C LEU A 423 15.16 35.84 -5.68
N GLY A 424 15.63 35.36 -4.54
CA GLY A 424 15.87 36.18 -3.35
C GLY A 424 14.58 36.56 -2.59
N ARG A 425 14.70 37.48 -1.62
CA ARG A 425 13.56 37.96 -0.82
C ARG A 425 12.81 39.08 -1.56
N LEU A 426 11.65 39.53 -1.07
CA LEU A 426 10.89 40.62 -1.73
C LEU A 426 11.71 41.89 -2.02
N LEU A 427 12.67 42.23 -1.16
CA LEU A 427 13.52 43.42 -1.29
C LEU A 427 14.84 43.16 -2.04
N THR A 428 15.16 41.89 -2.35
CA THR A 428 16.36 41.50 -3.08
C THR A 428 15.97 40.62 -4.27
N SER A 429 16.07 41.15 -5.49
CA SER A 429 15.73 40.40 -6.70
C SER A 429 16.99 39.81 -7.31
N HIS A 430 17.14 38.49 -7.23
CA HIS A 430 18.17 37.77 -7.99
C HIS A 430 17.64 37.34 -9.36
N SER A 431 18.52 37.30 -10.34
CA SER A 431 18.28 36.76 -11.68
C SER A 431 19.43 35.82 -12.05
N CYS A 432 19.21 34.99 -13.06
CA CYS A 432 20.23 34.10 -13.58
C CYS A 432 20.09 34.05 -15.10
N ALA A 433 20.99 34.77 -15.79
CA ALA A 433 20.99 34.84 -17.25
C ALA A 433 21.13 33.45 -17.90
N ILE A 434 21.81 32.51 -17.23
CA ILE A 434 21.97 31.14 -17.72
C ILE A 434 20.66 30.34 -17.58
N ASP A 435 19.91 30.47 -16.48
CA ASP A 435 18.58 29.83 -16.33
C ASP A 435 17.56 30.44 -17.32
N GLU A 436 17.60 31.76 -17.49
CA GLU A 436 16.79 32.48 -18.48
C GLU A 436 17.11 32.01 -19.91
N GLY A 437 18.39 31.89 -20.25
CA GLY A 437 18.87 31.39 -21.54
C GLY A 437 18.53 29.92 -21.79
N LEU A 438 18.62 29.07 -20.76
CA LEU A 438 18.23 27.65 -20.83
C LEU A 438 16.75 27.50 -21.18
N ILE A 439 15.91 28.29 -20.52
CA ILE A 439 14.46 28.29 -20.76
C ILE A 439 14.12 28.88 -22.14
N ALA A 440 14.85 29.92 -22.57
CA ALA A 440 14.72 30.47 -23.92
C ALA A 440 15.11 29.42 -24.99
N PHE A 441 16.18 28.66 -24.78
CA PHE A 441 16.56 27.57 -25.67
C PHE A 441 15.44 26.51 -25.81
N TYR A 442 14.81 26.10 -24.70
CA TYR A 442 13.69 25.14 -24.76
C TYR A 442 12.47 25.67 -25.52
N LYS A 443 12.22 26.98 -25.47
CA LYS A 443 11.20 27.64 -26.28
C LYS A 443 11.55 27.56 -27.78
N GLU A 444 12.82 27.75 -28.13
CA GLU A 444 13.32 27.75 -29.51
C GLU A 444 13.39 26.37 -30.17
N LEU A 445 13.28 25.27 -29.41
CA LEU A 445 13.20 23.91 -29.96
C LEU A 445 11.92 23.64 -30.77
N SER A 446 10.84 24.39 -30.54
CA SER A 446 9.59 24.21 -31.28
C SER A 446 9.74 24.66 -32.74
N THR A 447 9.23 23.86 -33.68
CA THR A 447 9.21 24.22 -35.11
C THR A 447 8.12 25.23 -35.44
N LYS A 448 7.12 25.41 -34.56
CA LYS A 448 6.16 26.51 -34.69
C LYS A 448 6.81 27.79 -34.17
N SER A 449 6.71 28.86 -34.95
CA SER A 449 7.13 30.22 -34.57
C SER A 449 6.19 30.78 -33.48
N SER A 450 6.18 30.17 -32.30
CA SER A 450 5.51 30.69 -31.12
C SER A 450 6.47 31.61 -30.37
N SER A 451 6.06 32.84 -30.14
CA SER A 451 6.79 33.78 -29.29
C SER A 451 6.54 33.54 -27.79
N SER A 452 5.73 32.56 -27.41
CA SER A 452 5.30 32.32 -26.03
C SER A 452 5.92 31.07 -25.42
N LEU A 453 6.33 31.19 -24.16
CA LEU A 453 6.68 30.09 -23.27
C LEU A 453 5.64 30.06 -22.15
N TYR A 454 5.09 28.90 -21.83
CA TYR A 454 4.15 28.79 -20.72
C TYR A 454 4.85 28.26 -19.47
N ILE A 455 4.65 28.94 -18.35
CA ILE A 455 5.13 28.50 -17.03
C ILE A 455 3.92 28.18 -16.17
N PHE A 456 3.74 26.92 -15.82
CA PHE A 456 2.70 26.46 -14.91
C PHE A 456 3.29 26.21 -13.53
N ASP A 457 3.01 27.13 -12.60
CA ASP A 457 3.25 26.90 -11.17
C ASP A 457 2.04 26.16 -10.59
N ALA A 458 2.29 24.95 -10.09
CA ALA A 458 1.23 24.13 -9.50
C ALA A 458 0.56 24.78 -8.29
N ARG A 459 1.22 25.74 -7.63
CA ARG A 459 0.78 26.33 -6.36
C ARG A 459 -0.28 27.42 -6.56
N LYS A 460 -0.95 27.75 -5.45
CA LYS A 460 -1.70 29.00 -5.30
C LYS A 460 -0.75 30.19 -5.33
N VAL A 461 -1.19 31.31 -5.92
CA VAL A 461 -0.44 32.58 -5.94
C VAL A 461 0.08 32.98 -4.56
N LYS A 462 -0.76 32.86 -3.52
CA LYS A 462 -0.39 33.19 -2.13
C LYS A 462 0.78 32.36 -1.62
N ALA A 463 0.75 31.04 -1.84
CA ALA A 463 1.82 30.14 -1.41
C ALA A 463 3.14 30.45 -2.14
N ALA A 464 3.08 30.76 -3.44
CA ALA A 464 4.26 31.15 -4.21
C ALA A 464 4.86 32.49 -3.73
N LYS A 465 4.01 33.47 -3.37
CA LYS A 465 4.44 34.73 -2.74
C LYS A 465 5.04 34.50 -1.34
N GLY A 466 4.44 33.63 -0.53
CA GLY A 466 4.98 33.25 0.79
C GLY A 466 6.39 32.69 0.69
N ASN A 467 6.64 31.76 -0.24
CA ASN A 467 7.98 31.25 -0.50
C ASN A 467 8.98 32.36 -0.86
N ARG A 468 8.54 33.36 -1.64
CA ARG A 468 9.38 34.50 -2.02
C ARG A 468 9.68 35.42 -0.85
N ILE A 469 8.71 35.66 0.03
CA ILE A 469 8.92 36.42 1.27
C ILE A 469 10.01 35.75 2.12
N MET A 470 9.95 34.42 2.23
CA MET A 470 10.89 33.63 3.03
C MET A 470 12.26 33.43 2.36
N GLY A 471 12.42 33.85 1.10
CA GLY A 471 13.63 33.58 0.32
C GLY A 471 13.83 32.09 -0.01
N LYS A 472 12.79 31.25 0.14
CA LYS A 472 12.80 29.83 -0.24
C LYS A 472 12.68 29.64 -1.76
N GLY A 473 12.39 30.70 -2.51
CA GLY A 473 12.26 30.73 -3.97
C GLY A 473 11.04 31.54 -4.40
N GLY A 474 10.64 31.50 -5.66
CA GLY A 474 9.48 32.27 -6.13
C GLY A 474 8.85 31.71 -7.40
N VAL A 475 8.44 32.62 -8.28
CA VAL A 475 7.96 32.33 -9.62
C VAL A 475 8.63 33.32 -10.55
N GLU A 476 9.06 32.82 -11.69
CA GLU A 476 9.53 33.55 -12.85
C GLU A 476 8.63 34.76 -13.14
N THR A 477 9.19 35.81 -13.74
CA THR A 477 8.43 37.01 -14.09
C THR A 477 8.53 37.28 -15.59
N ALA A 478 7.47 37.79 -16.19
CA ALA A 478 7.46 38.13 -17.63
C ALA A 478 8.51 39.17 -18.02
N GLY A 479 9.00 39.97 -17.06
CA GLY A 479 10.08 40.93 -17.31
C GLY A 479 11.48 40.31 -17.41
N GLN A 480 11.71 39.15 -16.77
CA GLN A 480 12.98 38.43 -16.81
C GLN A 480 12.94 37.31 -17.87
N TYR A 481 11.81 36.63 -18.00
CA TYR A 481 11.62 35.50 -18.92
C TYR A 481 10.82 35.97 -20.12
N ASN A 482 11.50 36.33 -21.20
CA ASN A 482 10.89 36.96 -22.37
C ASN A 482 9.83 36.06 -23.05
N GLY A 483 8.61 36.56 -23.13
CA GLY A 483 7.47 35.83 -23.68
C GLY A 483 6.89 34.77 -22.73
N ALA A 484 7.26 34.79 -21.44
CA ALA A 484 6.71 33.87 -20.45
C ALA A 484 5.26 34.24 -20.06
N ILE A 485 4.36 33.28 -20.14
CA ILE A 485 2.98 33.35 -19.68
C ILE A 485 2.85 32.46 -18.45
N ILE A 486 2.64 33.07 -17.29
CA ILE A 486 2.65 32.39 -15.99
C ILE A 486 1.23 32.05 -15.55
N ASN A 487 0.99 30.77 -15.27
CA ASN A 487 -0.29 30.24 -14.82
C ASN A 487 -0.15 29.57 -13.46
N HIS A 488 -1.07 29.90 -12.55
CA HIS A 488 -1.18 29.24 -11.25
C HIS A 488 -2.31 28.20 -11.26
N LEU A 489 -1.98 26.95 -10.95
CA LEU A 489 -2.94 25.84 -11.00
C LEU A 489 -3.69 25.61 -9.67
N ASN A 490 -3.30 26.31 -8.60
CA ASN A 490 -3.98 26.30 -7.31
C ASN A 490 -4.05 24.93 -6.59
N ILE A 491 -3.18 23.99 -6.94
CA ILE A 491 -3.08 22.68 -6.31
C ILE A 491 -2.46 22.82 -4.92
N ALA A 492 -3.20 22.39 -3.90
CA ALA A 492 -2.79 22.49 -2.51
C ALA A 492 -1.56 21.60 -2.20
N ASN A 493 -0.92 21.84 -1.05
CA ASN A 493 0.27 21.12 -0.64
C ASN A 493 -0.05 19.69 -0.15
N MET A 494 1.00 18.91 0.14
CA MET A 494 0.87 17.51 0.56
C MET A 494 0.07 17.32 1.85
N TYR A 495 0.08 18.29 2.77
CA TYR A 495 -0.66 18.24 4.03
C TYR A 495 -2.17 18.33 3.81
N LYS A 496 -2.63 19.20 2.90
CA LYS A 496 -4.06 19.24 2.54
C LYS A 496 -4.51 17.94 1.86
N MET A 497 -3.65 17.33 1.05
CA MET A 497 -3.93 16.00 0.44
C MET A 497 -4.02 14.90 1.50
N GLN A 498 -3.15 14.94 2.51
CA GLN A 498 -3.19 14.02 3.64
C GLN A 498 -4.51 14.13 4.41
N THR A 499 -4.94 15.35 4.76
CA THR A 499 -6.23 15.57 5.45
C THR A 499 -7.40 15.08 4.61
N SER A 500 -7.43 15.39 3.31
CA SER A 500 -8.47 14.96 2.39
C SER A 500 -8.58 13.43 2.32
N TYR A 501 -7.43 12.75 2.20
CA TYR A 501 -7.39 11.29 2.15
C TYR A 501 -7.75 10.63 3.47
N GLN A 502 -7.32 11.17 4.61
CA GLN A 502 -7.74 10.66 5.91
C GLN A 502 -9.26 10.75 6.10
N ALA A 503 -9.89 11.85 5.65
CA ALA A 503 -11.34 11.99 5.67
C ALA A 503 -12.02 10.96 4.75
N LEU A 504 -11.47 10.73 3.55
CA LEU A 504 -11.98 9.72 2.62
C LEU A 504 -11.83 8.30 3.17
N LEU A 505 -10.68 7.94 3.74
CA LEU A 505 -10.45 6.64 4.36
C LEU A 505 -11.44 6.38 5.50
N LYS A 506 -11.68 7.38 6.36
CA LYS A 506 -12.66 7.27 7.45
C LYS A 506 -14.07 7.00 6.90
N LEU A 507 -14.45 7.68 5.83
CA LEU A 507 -15.74 7.50 5.17
C LEU A 507 -15.86 6.10 4.54
N CYS A 508 -14.82 5.62 3.84
CA CYS A 508 -14.82 4.30 3.21
C CYS A 508 -14.80 3.15 4.22
N LEU A 509 -14.11 3.28 5.36
CA LEU A 509 -14.03 2.25 6.39
C LEU A 509 -15.36 2.02 7.14
N ALA A 510 -16.21 3.05 7.21
CA ALA A 510 -17.51 3.00 7.86
C ALA A 510 -18.53 3.71 6.97
N PRO A 511 -18.93 3.11 5.84
CA PRO A 511 -19.87 3.74 4.93
C PRO A 511 -21.22 3.84 5.63
N GLU A 512 -21.64 5.06 5.95
CA GLU A 512 -22.98 5.33 6.46
C GLU A 512 -24.01 4.89 5.41
N GLN A 513 -24.99 4.07 5.79
CA GLN A 513 -26.07 3.62 4.89
C GLN A 513 -27.10 4.73 4.56
N ASP A 514 -26.80 5.99 4.89
CA ASP A 514 -27.75 7.10 4.89
C ASP A 514 -27.61 8.05 3.68
N LYS A 515 -28.64 8.89 3.50
CA LYS A 515 -28.77 9.91 2.45
C LYS A 515 -27.65 10.98 2.43
N SER A 516 -26.72 10.94 3.38
CA SER A 516 -25.61 11.88 3.57
C SER A 516 -24.33 11.51 2.81
N TRP A 517 -24.20 10.30 2.24
CA TRP A 517 -22.96 9.80 1.62
C TRP A 517 -22.30 10.81 0.68
N TRP A 518 -23.07 11.36 -0.27
CA TRP A 518 -22.55 12.31 -1.25
C TRP A 518 -22.07 13.61 -0.62
N SER A 519 -22.76 14.10 0.40
CA SER A 519 -22.35 15.29 1.15
C SER A 519 -21.10 15.03 2.00
N ALA A 520 -21.00 13.84 2.60
CA ALA A 520 -19.81 13.43 3.33
C ALA A 520 -18.60 13.28 2.40
N LEU A 521 -18.79 12.68 1.22
CA LEU A 521 -17.77 12.53 0.18
C LEU A 521 -17.31 13.89 -0.34
N GLU A 522 -18.23 14.82 -0.61
CA GLU A 522 -17.91 16.21 -0.95
C GLU A 522 -17.11 16.87 0.16
N GLY A 523 -17.47 16.63 1.42
CA GLY A 523 -16.76 17.11 2.61
C GLY A 523 -15.29 16.65 2.70
N THR A 524 -14.92 15.54 2.05
CA THR A 524 -13.51 15.09 1.96
C THR A 524 -12.66 15.95 1.03
N ARG A 525 -13.28 16.66 0.09
CA ARG A 525 -12.65 17.42 -1.00
C ARG A 525 -11.73 16.61 -1.93
N TRP A 526 -11.81 15.28 -1.90
CA TRP A 526 -10.96 14.42 -2.73
C TRP A 526 -11.13 14.71 -4.23
N PHE A 527 -12.38 14.80 -4.70
CA PHE A 527 -12.69 15.14 -6.09
C PHE A 527 -12.30 16.56 -6.48
N GLU A 528 -12.37 17.53 -5.55
CA GLU A 528 -11.88 18.89 -5.81
C GLU A 528 -10.38 18.86 -6.13
N HIS A 529 -9.60 18.09 -5.37
CA HIS A 529 -8.16 17.95 -5.58
C HIS A 529 -7.83 17.20 -6.87
N LEU A 530 -8.54 16.11 -7.18
CA LEU A 530 -8.38 15.39 -8.45
C LEU A 530 -8.73 16.27 -9.65
N GLN A 531 -9.83 17.02 -9.58
CA GLN A 531 -10.24 17.95 -10.62
C GLN A 531 -9.14 18.96 -10.95
N LEU A 532 -8.51 19.57 -9.93
CA LEU A 532 -7.44 20.55 -10.14
C LEU A 532 -6.19 19.94 -10.82
N ILE A 533 -5.85 18.70 -10.47
CA ILE A 533 -4.73 17.99 -11.07
C ILE A 533 -5.03 17.67 -12.54
N ILE A 534 -6.19 17.09 -12.84
CA ILE A 534 -6.60 16.73 -14.21
C ILE A 534 -6.75 17.99 -15.08
N ASP A 535 -7.42 19.04 -14.59
CA ASP A 535 -7.59 20.31 -15.30
C ASP A 535 -6.25 20.99 -15.59
N GLY A 536 -5.33 20.99 -14.63
CA GLY A 536 -3.98 21.51 -14.83
C GLY A 536 -3.21 20.76 -15.92
N SER A 537 -3.29 19.43 -15.93
CA SER A 537 -2.67 18.59 -16.96
C SER A 537 -3.32 18.78 -18.34
N VAL A 538 -4.64 18.93 -18.42
CA VAL A 538 -5.34 19.24 -19.69
C VAL A 538 -4.85 20.59 -20.24
N LYS A 539 -4.70 21.62 -19.40
CA LYS A 539 -4.18 22.93 -19.82
C LYS A 539 -2.76 22.81 -20.39
N ILE A 540 -1.88 22.07 -19.71
CA ILE A 540 -0.51 21.80 -20.18
C ILE A 540 -0.54 21.08 -21.54
N ALA A 541 -1.35 20.02 -21.65
CA ALA A 541 -1.45 19.23 -22.87
C ALA A 541 -1.97 20.05 -24.06
N ARG A 542 -2.96 20.93 -23.83
CA ARG A 542 -3.52 21.82 -24.86
C ARG A 542 -2.49 22.81 -25.41
N VAL A 543 -1.65 23.38 -24.54
CA VAL A 543 -0.58 24.30 -24.97
C VAL A 543 0.41 23.58 -25.88
N LEU A 544 0.85 22.37 -25.51
CA LEU A 544 1.80 21.58 -26.30
C LEU A 544 1.22 21.14 -27.66
N GLU A 545 -0.03 20.68 -27.68
CA GLU A 545 -0.67 20.14 -28.88
C GLU A 545 -1.16 21.25 -29.84
N PHE A 546 -1.99 22.18 -29.34
CA PHE A 546 -2.67 23.15 -30.20
C PHE A 546 -1.81 24.37 -30.51
N GLU A 547 -1.23 24.99 -29.48
CA GLU A 547 -0.36 26.16 -29.66
C GLU A 547 1.02 25.76 -30.18
N GLY A 548 1.51 24.57 -29.79
CA GLY A 548 2.88 24.12 -30.05
C GLY A 548 3.92 24.98 -29.35
N ALA A 549 3.56 25.50 -28.17
CA ALA A 549 4.46 26.24 -27.32
C ALA A 549 5.09 25.31 -26.27
N SER A 550 6.37 25.51 -25.99
CA SER A 550 7.06 24.77 -24.92
C SER A 550 6.55 25.21 -23.54
N VAL A 551 6.58 24.27 -22.60
CA VAL A 551 5.99 24.42 -21.27
C VAL A 551 7.03 24.11 -20.19
N LEU A 552 7.11 24.95 -19.17
CA LEU A 552 7.79 24.66 -17.90
C LEU A 552 6.75 24.42 -16.80
N VAL A 553 6.85 23.28 -16.12
CA VAL A 553 6.00 22.94 -14.97
C VAL A 553 6.86 22.84 -13.72
N HIS A 554 6.51 23.60 -12.69
CA HIS A 554 7.17 23.49 -11.39
C HIS A 554 6.20 23.71 -10.23
N CYS A 555 6.70 23.50 -9.02
CA CYS A 555 6.01 23.89 -7.80
C CYS A 555 7.05 24.45 -6.81
N SER A 556 7.03 24.06 -5.53
CA SER A 556 8.13 24.37 -4.61
C SER A 556 9.35 23.52 -4.96
N ASP A 557 9.35 22.23 -4.59
CA ASP A 557 10.50 21.33 -4.78
C ASP A 557 10.48 20.56 -6.12
N GLY A 558 9.37 20.54 -6.85
CA GLY A 558 9.33 19.92 -8.19
C GLY A 558 9.27 18.38 -8.22
N TRP A 559 8.90 17.72 -7.11
CA TRP A 559 8.84 16.24 -7.01
C TRP A 559 7.48 15.65 -6.58
N ASP A 560 6.45 16.48 -6.33
CA ASP A 560 5.10 16.01 -5.98
C ASP A 560 4.10 16.38 -7.08
N ARG A 561 3.52 17.59 -6.98
CA ARG A 561 2.53 18.11 -7.95
C ARG A 561 3.07 18.18 -9.37
N THR A 562 4.36 18.51 -9.52
CA THR A 562 5.02 18.50 -10.82
C THR A 562 4.99 17.11 -11.46
N CYS A 563 5.25 16.03 -10.70
CA CYS A 563 5.17 14.66 -11.21
C CYS A 563 3.76 14.31 -11.68
N GLN A 564 2.74 14.66 -10.88
CA GLN A 564 1.33 14.44 -11.24
C GLN A 564 1.00 15.13 -12.57
N LEU A 565 1.34 16.41 -12.68
CA LEU A 565 0.98 17.24 -13.83
C LEU A 565 1.64 16.78 -15.12
N VAL A 566 2.96 16.58 -15.10
CA VAL A 566 3.72 16.21 -16.31
C VAL A 566 3.41 14.79 -16.76
N SER A 567 3.16 13.87 -15.83
CA SER A 567 2.84 12.47 -16.18
C SER A 567 1.47 12.36 -16.82
N LEU A 568 0.45 13.04 -16.26
CA LEU A 568 -0.89 13.04 -16.84
C LEU A 568 -0.95 13.75 -18.19
N ALA A 569 -0.24 14.88 -18.35
CA ALA A 569 -0.15 15.54 -19.66
C ALA A 569 0.49 14.62 -20.71
N GLN A 570 1.54 13.88 -20.33
CA GLN A 570 2.17 12.88 -21.19
C GLN A 570 1.23 11.72 -21.54
N ILE A 571 0.46 11.17 -20.60
CA ILE A 571 -0.55 10.13 -20.89
C ILE A 571 -1.61 10.65 -21.88
N MET A 572 -2.03 11.90 -21.72
CA MET A 572 -2.98 12.53 -22.63
C MET A 572 -2.41 12.69 -24.04
N LEU A 573 -1.11 12.96 -24.20
CA LEU A 573 -0.50 13.28 -25.49
C LEU A 573 0.16 12.10 -26.21
N ASP A 574 0.79 11.20 -25.48
CA ASP A 574 1.62 10.13 -26.04
C ASP A 574 0.96 8.76 -25.84
N PRO A 575 0.52 8.09 -26.93
CA PRO A 575 -0.14 6.79 -26.85
C PRO A 575 0.77 5.69 -26.28
N TYR A 576 2.10 5.85 -26.33
CA TYR A 576 3.02 4.89 -25.72
C TYR A 576 2.73 4.74 -24.23
N PHE A 577 2.51 5.84 -23.50
CA PHE A 577 2.24 5.81 -22.06
C PHE A 577 0.86 5.25 -21.67
N ARG A 578 0.03 4.92 -22.66
CA ARG A 578 -1.24 4.20 -22.48
C ARG A 578 -1.09 2.69 -22.61
N THR A 579 0.12 2.20 -22.93
CA THR A 579 0.51 0.79 -22.87
C THR A 579 1.01 0.42 -21.48
N ILE A 580 0.99 -0.87 -21.09
CA ILE A 580 1.54 -1.36 -19.82
C ILE A 580 3.04 -1.00 -19.74
N GLN A 581 3.78 -1.22 -20.82
CA GLN A 581 5.22 -0.93 -20.87
C GLN A 581 5.51 0.57 -20.79
N GLY A 582 4.75 1.37 -21.54
CA GLY A 582 4.93 2.82 -21.49
C GLY A 582 4.49 3.41 -20.15
N PHE A 583 3.45 2.89 -19.51
CA PHE A 583 3.08 3.33 -18.16
C PHE A 583 4.18 3.02 -17.15
N ALA A 584 4.79 1.82 -17.22
CA ALA A 584 5.95 1.48 -16.40
C ALA A 584 7.14 2.44 -16.67
N ALA A 585 7.47 2.72 -17.94
CA ALA A 585 8.52 3.65 -18.32
C ALA A 585 8.24 5.09 -17.83
N LEU A 586 6.98 5.54 -17.91
CA LEU A 586 6.55 6.85 -17.42
C LEU A 586 6.75 6.97 -15.91
N VAL A 587 6.34 5.96 -15.14
CA VAL A 587 6.50 5.95 -13.68
C VAL A 587 7.98 5.88 -13.30
N GLU A 588 8.75 4.99 -13.92
CA GLU A 588 10.22 4.93 -13.71
C GLU A 588 10.90 6.25 -14.03
N LYS A 589 10.49 6.95 -15.09
CA LYS A 589 11.02 8.27 -15.44
C LYS A 589 10.54 9.37 -14.48
N ASP A 590 9.27 9.75 -14.56
CA ASP A 590 8.76 11.00 -13.97
C ASP A 590 8.50 10.94 -12.47
N TRP A 591 8.49 9.74 -11.89
CA TRP A 591 8.32 9.56 -10.46
C TRP A 591 9.58 9.06 -9.79
N LEU A 592 10.17 7.97 -10.30
CA LEU A 592 11.27 7.29 -9.62
C LEU A 592 12.62 7.98 -9.90
N ALA A 593 12.99 8.13 -11.18
CA ALA A 593 14.25 8.76 -11.57
C ALA A 593 14.27 10.25 -11.23
N PHE A 594 13.13 10.94 -11.39
CA PHE A 594 12.98 12.34 -11.00
C PHE A 594 12.76 12.58 -9.48
N GLY A 595 12.85 11.54 -8.66
CA GLY A 595 13.04 11.67 -7.21
C GLY A 595 11.80 12.07 -6.42
N HIS A 596 10.62 11.60 -6.80
CA HIS A 596 9.46 11.59 -5.89
C HIS A 596 9.84 10.83 -4.61
N LYS A 597 9.51 11.41 -3.46
CA LYS A 597 9.92 10.91 -2.14
C LYS A 597 9.04 9.74 -1.68
N PHE A 598 9.03 8.63 -2.42
CA PHE A 598 8.13 7.50 -2.16
C PHE A 598 8.18 7.03 -0.71
N MET A 599 9.36 6.80 -0.14
CA MET A 599 9.44 6.31 1.24
C MET A 599 8.95 7.35 2.24
N GLU A 600 9.33 8.61 2.10
CA GLU A 600 8.80 9.68 2.96
C GLU A 600 7.26 9.80 2.86
N ARG A 601 6.72 9.74 1.64
CA ARG A 601 5.28 9.87 1.34
C ARG A 601 4.47 8.65 1.76
N LEU A 602 5.08 7.47 1.86
CA LEU A 602 4.47 6.22 2.33
C LEU A 602 4.65 6.01 3.85
N GLY A 603 5.22 6.99 4.56
CA GLY A 603 5.41 6.95 6.01
C GLY A 603 6.60 6.10 6.47
N GLY A 604 7.60 5.93 5.60
CA GLY A 604 8.92 5.41 5.95
C GLY A 604 9.65 6.35 6.92
N ASN A 605 10.48 5.79 7.79
CA ASN A 605 11.14 6.46 8.91
C ASN A 605 10.20 7.34 9.73
N ARG A 606 9.12 6.74 10.27
CA ARG A 606 8.16 7.44 11.11
C ARG A 606 8.85 8.42 12.05
N SER A 607 8.49 9.69 11.89
CA SER A 607 8.79 10.71 12.89
C SER A 607 8.28 10.19 14.24
N LYS A 608 9.05 10.41 15.31
CA LYS A 608 8.58 10.14 16.68
C LYS A 608 7.31 10.95 17.00
N ASP A 609 7.09 12.04 16.26
CA ASP A 609 5.89 12.87 16.31
C ASP A 609 4.96 12.58 15.09
N PRO A 610 3.80 11.93 15.30
CA PRO A 610 2.82 11.66 14.25
C PRO A 610 2.26 12.91 13.58
N THR A 611 2.27 14.07 14.25
CA THR A 611 1.75 15.34 13.71
C THR A 611 2.67 15.92 12.63
N ARG A 612 3.95 15.56 12.65
CA ARG A 612 4.96 15.96 11.66
C ARG A 612 5.10 14.95 10.50
N SER A 613 4.14 14.04 10.35
CA SER A 613 4.19 13.02 9.31
C SER A 613 4.05 13.64 7.93
N LYS A 614 5.08 13.46 7.10
CA LYS A 614 5.08 13.85 5.67
C LYS A 614 4.43 12.79 4.75
N MET A 615 3.74 11.81 5.34
CA MET A 615 2.97 10.82 4.61
C MET A 615 1.82 11.50 3.85
N SER A 616 1.72 11.27 2.54
CA SER A 616 0.72 11.92 1.69
C SER A 616 0.47 11.09 0.44
N PRO A 617 -0.79 10.95 -0.02
CA PRO A 617 -1.20 10.02 -1.08
C PRO A 617 -0.90 10.54 -2.49
N ILE A 618 0.25 11.19 -2.72
CA ILE A 618 0.52 11.94 -3.96
C ILE A 618 0.52 11.02 -5.19
N PHE A 619 1.18 9.87 -5.11
CA PHE A 619 1.18 8.89 -6.20
C PHE A 619 -0.17 8.16 -6.34
N LEU A 620 -0.87 7.88 -5.23
CA LEU A 620 -2.22 7.31 -5.29
C LEU A 620 -3.21 8.27 -5.96
N GLN A 621 -3.13 9.57 -5.70
CA GLN A 621 -3.91 10.59 -6.41
C GLN A 621 -3.63 10.59 -7.92
N PHE A 622 -2.38 10.34 -8.31
CA PHE A 622 -2.04 10.18 -9.73
C PHE A 622 -2.69 8.93 -10.32
N LEU A 623 -2.62 7.78 -9.65
CA LEU A 623 -3.28 6.56 -10.11
C LEU A 623 -4.81 6.72 -10.19
N ASP A 624 -5.42 7.40 -9.21
CA ASP A 624 -6.85 7.73 -9.25
C ASP A 624 -7.16 8.62 -10.45
N ALA A 625 -6.36 9.67 -10.72
CA ALA A 625 -6.52 10.48 -11.92
C ALA A 625 -6.39 9.66 -13.22
N VAL A 626 -5.47 8.69 -13.28
CA VAL A 626 -5.37 7.75 -14.42
C VAL A 626 -6.61 6.86 -14.53
N TYR A 627 -7.16 6.38 -13.41
CA TYR A 627 -8.43 5.66 -13.37
C TYR A 627 -9.58 6.51 -13.92
N GLN A 628 -9.64 7.81 -13.59
CA GLN A 628 -10.63 8.71 -14.20
C GLN A 628 -10.50 8.79 -15.73
N LEU A 629 -9.27 8.76 -16.26
CA LEU A 629 -9.03 8.74 -17.70
C LEU A 629 -9.46 7.40 -18.32
N THR A 630 -9.19 6.26 -17.67
CA THR A 630 -9.63 4.95 -18.18
C THR A 630 -11.16 4.84 -18.21
N GLU A 631 -11.85 5.43 -17.22
CA GLU A 631 -13.32 5.47 -17.17
C GLU A 631 -13.93 6.31 -18.30
N GLN A 632 -13.29 7.42 -18.67
CA GLN A 632 -13.77 8.29 -19.75
C GLN A 632 -13.37 7.79 -21.15
N PHE A 633 -12.28 7.02 -21.25
CA PHE A 633 -11.74 6.50 -22.51
C PHE A 633 -11.50 4.98 -22.43
N PRO A 634 -12.55 4.15 -22.33
CA PRO A 634 -12.46 2.74 -21.98
C PRO A 634 -11.64 1.88 -22.96
N THR A 635 -11.46 2.32 -24.21
CA THR A 635 -10.68 1.59 -25.23
C THR A 635 -9.29 2.19 -25.45
N ALA A 636 -8.90 3.28 -24.78
CA ALA A 636 -7.68 4.02 -25.11
C ALA A 636 -6.42 3.53 -24.35
N PHE A 637 -6.60 2.61 -23.40
CA PHE A 637 -5.57 2.10 -22.51
C PHE A 637 -5.43 0.59 -22.63
N GLU A 638 -4.19 0.11 -22.78
CA GLU A 638 -3.86 -1.32 -22.80
C GLU A 638 -4.05 -1.94 -21.42
N TYR A 639 -3.80 -1.18 -20.35
CA TYR A 639 -4.00 -1.65 -18.99
C TYR A 639 -5.44 -1.48 -18.52
N ASN A 640 -5.94 -2.49 -17.80
CA ASN A 640 -7.24 -2.47 -17.14
C ASN A 640 -7.16 -1.93 -15.70
N GLU A 641 -8.28 -1.84 -15.00
CA GLU A 641 -8.33 -1.39 -13.60
C GLU A 641 -7.48 -2.26 -12.66
N ARG A 642 -7.44 -3.59 -12.88
CA ARG A 642 -6.65 -4.53 -12.07
C ARG A 642 -5.16 -4.20 -12.11
N CYS A 643 -4.66 -3.67 -13.23
CA CYS A 643 -3.29 -3.15 -13.33
C CYS A 643 -3.08 -1.96 -12.39
N LEU A 644 -3.98 -0.98 -12.41
CA LEU A 644 -3.90 0.20 -11.55
C LEU A 644 -4.02 -0.17 -10.06
N VAL A 645 -4.95 -1.07 -9.70
CA VAL A 645 -5.10 -1.58 -8.33
C VAL A 645 -3.86 -2.35 -7.89
N HIS A 646 -3.25 -3.17 -8.76
CA HIS A 646 -2.01 -3.88 -8.45
C HIS A 646 -0.88 -2.91 -8.10
N ILE A 647 -0.72 -1.85 -8.89
CA ILE A 647 0.30 -0.82 -8.66
C ILE A 647 -0.03 -0.03 -7.39
N ALA A 648 -1.29 0.34 -7.15
CA ALA A 648 -1.70 1.04 -5.94
C ALA A 648 -1.43 0.21 -4.67
N ASN A 649 -1.81 -1.07 -4.67
CA ASN A 649 -1.55 -1.99 -3.56
C ASN A 649 -0.05 -2.24 -3.36
N SER A 650 0.75 -2.20 -4.43
CA SER A 650 2.19 -2.39 -4.32
C SER A 650 2.89 -1.31 -3.48
N LEU A 651 2.30 -0.11 -3.37
CA LEU A 651 2.80 1.01 -2.56
C LEU A 651 2.88 0.67 -1.07
N THR A 652 1.99 -0.19 -0.57
CA THR A 652 1.91 -0.56 0.85
C THR A 652 2.17 -2.04 1.08
N SER A 653 2.26 -2.84 0.01
CA SER A 653 2.49 -4.29 0.09
C SER A 653 3.80 -4.65 0.78
N GLY A 654 4.89 -3.91 0.54
CA GLY A 654 6.24 -4.29 0.96
C GLY A 654 6.85 -5.46 0.15
N LEU A 655 6.22 -5.86 -0.96
CA LEU A 655 6.65 -7.00 -1.77
C LEU A 655 7.76 -6.66 -2.78
N TYR A 656 7.69 -5.47 -3.39
CA TYR A 656 8.57 -5.05 -4.48
C TYR A 656 9.54 -3.97 -4.04
N GLY A 657 10.69 -3.86 -4.73
CA GLY A 657 11.64 -2.79 -4.50
C GLY A 657 11.37 -1.50 -5.28
N THR A 658 10.43 -1.52 -6.24
CA THR A 658 10.17 -0.40 -7.16
C THR A 658 9.84 0.91 -6.44
N PHE A 659 9.06 0.88 -5.36
CA PHE A 659 8.66 2.08 -4.62
C PHE A 659 9.43 2.30 -3.32
N LEU A 660 10.59 1.64 -3.17
CA LEU A 660 11.51 1.91 -2.07
C LEU A 660 12.43 3.09 -2.38
N TYR A 661 12.94 3.70 -1.30
CA TYR A 661 13.80 4.89 -1.31
C TYR A 661 13.20 6.15 -1.95
N ASP A 662 13.87 7.28 -1.78
CA ASP A 662 13.37 8.61 -2.16
C ASP A 662 14.04 9.20 -3.42
N ASN A 663 15.08 8.54 -3.95
CA ASN A 663 15.79 8.96 -5.16
C ASN A 663 16.64 7.82 -5.72
N ILE A 664 17.14 8.02 -6.95
CA ILE A 664 17.93 7.02 -7.67
C ILE A 664 19.27 6.68 -6.99
N LEU A 665 19.92 7.64 -6.32
CA LEU A 665 21.20 7.40 -5.63
C LEU A 665 21.04 6.45 -4.44
N GLN A 666 19.97 6.62 -3.67
CA GLN A 666 19.65 5.71 -2.57
C GLN A 666 19.36 4.30 -3.10
N ARG A 667 18.64 4.18 -4.22
CA ARG A 667 18.35 2.88 -4.88
C ARG A 667 19.60 2.21 -5.41
N ALA A 668 20.50 2.99 -6.02
CA ALA A 668 21.78 2.51 -6.53
C ALA A 668 22.68 2.02 -5.39
N THR A 669 22.83 2.82 -4.33
CA THR A 669 23.56 2.45 -3.10
C THR A 669 23.01 1.14 -2.50
N ALA A 670 21.69 1.00 -2.47
CA ALA A 670 21.04 -0.20 -1.96
C ALA A 670 21.09 -1.41 -2.92
N ASN A 671 21.53 -1.22 -4.16
CA ASN A 671 21.44 -2.20 -5.24
C ASN A 671 20.01 -2.75 -5.43
N ALA A 672 19.01 -1.87 -5.37
CA ALA A 672 17.61 -2.27 -5.39
C ALA A 672 17.26 -3.12 -6.62
N ALA A 673 17.76 -2.72 -7.80
CA ALA A 673 17.46 -3.41 -9.06
C ALA A 673 17.98 -4.85 -9.13
N SER A 674 19.12 -5.15 -8.50
CA SER A 674 19.70 -6.50 -8.51
C SER A 674 19.27 -7.35 -7.30
N LYS A 675 18.77 -6.74 -6.22
CA LYS A 675 18.44 -7.42 -4.97
C LYS A 675 16.94 -7.58 -4.70
N THR A 676 16.08 -6.98 -5.51
CA THR A 676 14.63 -7.01 -5.28
C THR A 676 13.88 -7.23 -6.58
N VAL A 677 12.62 -7.65 -6.49
CA VAL A 677 11.73 -7.78 -7.65
C VAL A 677 11.07 -6.43 -7.95
N SER A 678 10.99 -6.07 -9.23
CA SER A 678 10.23 -4.90 -9.70
C SER A 678 8.73 -5.22 -9.77
N VAL A 679 7.87 -4.27 -9.41
CA VAL A 679 6.41 -4.38 -9.57
C VAL A 679 6.02 -4.59 -11.03
N TRP A 680 6.81 -4.11 -11.99
CA TRP A 680 6.50 -4.30 -13.41
C TRP A 680 6.72 -5.75 -13.85
N THR A 681 7.55 -6.51 -13.14
CA THR A 681 7.82 -7.93 -13.46
C THR A 681 6.56 -8.77 -13.36
N SER A 682 5.72 -8.56 -12.35
CA SER A 682 4.45 -9.30 -12.20
C SER A 682 3.49 -9.02 -13.36
N LEU A 683 3.43 -7.76 -13.81
CA LEU A 683 2.61 -7.34 -14.95
C LEU A 683 3.06 -8.01 -16.25
N LEU A 684 4.38 -8.08 -16.48
CA LEU A 684 4.98 -8.68 -17.68
C LEU A 684 4.92 -10.21 -17.68
N VAL A 685 4.96 -10.86 -16.51
CA VAL A 685 4.84 -12.32 -16.38
C VAL A 685 3.39 -12.79 -16.59
N SER A 686 2.39 -11.98 -16.21
CA SER A 686 0.97 -12.32 -16.31
C SER A 686 0.13 -11.25 -17.01
N PRO A 687 0.46 -10.86 -18.26
CA PRO A 687 -0.17 -9.72 -18.93
C PRO A 687 -1.68 -9.91 -19.14
N HIS A 688 -2.14 -11.16 -19.30
CA HIS A 688 -3.56 -11.50 -19.47
C HIS A 688 -4.46 -11.04 -18.31
N LEU A 689 -3.94 -10.87 -17.09
CA LEU A 689 -4.72 -10.37 -15.95
C LEU A 689 -4.86 -8.84 -15.98
N PHE A 690 -3.93 -8.15 -16.65
CA PHE A 690 -3.76 -6.70 -16.56
C PHE A 690 -4.10 -5.98 -17.87
N THR A 691 -4.33 -6.74 -18.95
CA THR A 691 -4.64 -6.20 -20.27
C THR A 691 -6.15 -5.98 -20.41
N ASN A 692 -6.51 -4.84 -20.97
CA ASN A 692 -7.84 -4.50 -21.42
C ASN A 692 -8.09 -5.10 -22.81
N THR A 693 -9.04 -6.03 -22.92
CA THR A 693 -9.36 -6.71 -24.19
C THR A 693 -9.96 -5.77 -25.23
N GLU A 694 -10.53 -4.64 -24.80
CA GLU A 694 -11.12 -3.62 -25.67
C GLU A 694 -10.11 -2.54 -26.09
N TYR A 695 -8.82 -2.72 -25.77
CA TYR A 695 -7.80 -1.74 -26.11
C TYR A 695 -7.65 -1.59 -27.63
N VAL A 696 -7.74 -0.34 -28.08
CA VAL A 696 -7.44 0.07 -29.44
C VAL A 696 -6.37 1.16 -29.37
N ALA A 697 -5.24 0.92 -30.03
CA ALA A 697 -4.19 1.92 -30.16
C ALA A 697 -4.74 3.17 -30.87
N ARG A 698 -4.85 4.28 -30.13
CA ARG A 698 -5.31 5.57 -30.66
C ARG A 698 -4.15 6.57 -30.62
N PRO A 699 -3.69 7.10 -31.78
CA PRO A 699 -2.60 8.06 -31.80
C PRO A 699 -3.02 9.44 -31.29
N ASP A 700 -4.31 9.75 -31.30
CA ASP A 700 -4.81 11.08 -30.95
C ASP A 700 -4.67 11.39 -29.45
N PRO A 701 -4.53 12.69 -29.10
CA PRO A 701 -4.59 13.13 -27.72
C PRO A 701 -5.95 12.84 -27.04
N LEU A 702 -5.91 12.61 -25.72
CA LEU A 702 -7.12 12.46 -24.89
C LEU A 702 -7.46 13.77 -24.19
N TRP A 703 -8.74 14.15 -24.22
CA TRP A 703 -9.25 15.38 -23.61
C TRP A 703 -10.30 15.08 -22.54
N PRO A 704 -9.89 14.63 -21.34
CA PRO A 704 -10.82 14.29 -20.27
C PRO A 704 -11.61 15.53 -19.81
N TRP A 705 -12.83 15.27 -19.33
CA TRP A 705 -13.64 16.25 -18.62
C TRP A 705 -13.28 16.23 -17.13
N PRO A 706 -12.72 17.32 -16.57
CA PRO A 706 -12.26 17.34 -15.17
C PRO A 706 -13.37 17.66 -14.17
N GLY A 707 -14.58 18.00 -14.63
CA GLY A 707 -15.67 18.43 -13.74
C GLY A 707 -16.20 17.30 -12.85
N HIS A 708 -16.62 17.64 -11.63
CA HIS A 708 -17.12 16.69 -10.61
C HIS A 708 -18.15 15.67 -11.10
N GLN A 709 -19.01 16.02 -12.09
CA GLN A 709 -20.02 15.10 -12.64
C GLN A 709 -19.42 13.94 -13.45
N ALA A 710 -18.18 14.07 -13.93
CA ALA A 710 -17.48 13.04 -14.68
C ALA A 710 -16.54 12.20 -13.81
N LEU A 711 -16.25 12.65 -12.59
CA LEU A 711 -15.36 11.92 -11.67
C LEU A 711 -16.14 10.86 -10.92
N LYS A 712 -15.56 9.67 -10.81
CA LYS A 712 -16.14 8.52 -10.10
C LYS A 712 -15.26 8.12 -8.94
N LEU A 713 -15.86 7.70 -7.83
CA LEU A 713 -15.09 7.09 -6.75
C LEU A 713 -14.48 5.79 -7.25
N TRP A 714 -13.17 5.62 -7.07
CA TRP A 714 -12.45 4.41 -7.46
C TRP A 714 -12.79 3.24 -6.53
N SER A 715 -13.99 2.70 -6.71
CA SER A 715 -14.60 1.73 -5.81
C SER A 715 -13.80 0.42 -5.76
N GLY A 716 -13.25 0.00 -6.89
CA GLY A 716 -12.38 -1.18 -6.98
C GLY A 716 -11.07 -1.07 -6.20
N TYR A 717 -10.66 0.12 -5.77
CA TYR A 717 -9.56 0.31 -4.81
C TYR A 717 -10.05 0.59 -3.39
N PHE A 718 -10.96 1.55 -3.22
CA PHE A 718 -11.38 2.01 -1.88
C PHE A 718 -12.25 1.01 -1.13
N PHE A 719 -12.96 0.12 -1.82
CA PHE A 719 -13.82 -0.91 -1.23
C PHE A 719 -13.34 -2.34 -1.52
N GLN A 720 -12.12 -2.50 -2.04
CA GLN A 720 -11.56 -3.82 -2.43
C GLN A 720 -11.49 -4.83 -1.28
N HIS A 721 -11.53 -4.36 -0.03
CA HIS A 721 -11.47 -5.17 1.18
C HIS A 721 -12.83 -5.27 1.90
N HIS A 722 -13.91 -4.74 1.32
CA HIS A 722 -15.25 -4.89 1.86
C HIS A 722 -15.84 -6.26 1.48
N GLU A 723 -16.41 -6.95 2.46
CA GLU A 723 -16.88 -8.33 2.32
C GLU A 723 -18.06 -8.49 1.34
N VAL A 724 -18.81 -7.41 1.08
CA VAL A 724 -19.89 -7.35 0.09
C VAL A 724 -19.35 -7.40 -1.35
N HIS A 725 -18.18 -6.83 -1.63
CA HIS A 725 -17.55 -6.91 -2.96
C HIS A 725 -16.88 -8.26 -3.21
N ALA A 726 -16.45 -8.96 -2.15
CA ALA A 726 -15.88 -10.30 -2.27
C ALA A 726 -16.92 -11.34 -2.75
N HIS A 727 -18.20 -11.18 -2.42
CA HIS A 727 -19.25 -12.10 -2.87
C HIS A 727 -19.62 -11.91 -4.34
N ASN A 728 -19.68 -10.66 -4.83
CA ASN A 728 -20.00 -10.39 -6.24
C ASN A 728 -18.91 -10.88 -7.20
N HIS A 729 -17.62 -10.86 -6.81
CA HIS A 729 -16.54 -11.39 -7.64
C HIS A 729 -16.46 -12.92 -7.66
N ILE A 730 -16.89 -13.60 -6.60
CA ILE A 730 -16.98 -15.07 -6.59
C ILE A 730 -18.09 -15.53 -7.55
N ASP A 731 -19.22 -14.81 -7.59
CA ASP A 731 -20.31 -15.11 -8.52
C ASP A 731 -19.92 -14.88 -10.00
N GLU A 732 -19.04 -13.92 -10.31
CA GLU A 732 -18.51 -13.70 -11.67
C GLU A 732 -17.49 -14.77 -12.09
N GLU A 733 -16.61 -15.25 -11.19
CA GLU A 733 -15.69 -16.34 -11.49
C GLU A 733 -16.38 -17.71 -11.60
N GLU A 734 -17.46 -17.96 -10.85
CA GLU A 734 -18.26 -19.18 -11.00
C GLU A 734 -19.15 -19.16 -12.25
N GLN A 735 -19.64 -18.00 -12.71
CA GLN A 735 -20.38 -17.91 -13.98
C GLN A 735 -19.51 -18.10 -15.23
N GLY A 736 -18.19 -17.94 -15.11
CA GLY A 736 -17.22 -18.30 -16.15
C GLY A 736 -16.90 -19.81 -16.22
N LYS A 737 -17.45 -20.62 -15.31
CA LYS A 737 -17.31 -22.09 -15.27
C LYS A 737 -18.68 -22.76 -15.06
N VAL A 738 -19.62 -22.52 -15.96
CA VAL A 738 -20.78 -23.39 -16.20
C VAL A 738 -20.89 -23.68 -17.70
#